data_AF-A0A917N9E5-F1
#
_entry.id   AF-A0A917N9E5-F1
#
_cell.length_a   1.000
_cell.length_b   1.000
_cell.length_c   1.000
_cell.angle_alpha   90.00
_cell.angle_beta   90.00
_cell.angle_gamma   90.00
#
_symmetry.space_group_name_H-M   'P 1'
#
loop_
_entity.id
_entity.type
_entity.pdbx_description
1 polymer ?
#
loop_
_entity_poly.entity_id
_entity_poly.type
_entity_poly.pdbx_seq_one_letter_code
_entity_poly.pdbx_strand_id
1 'polypeptide(L)'
;MEKLVLYWQKIYFKLPVLLFDILSVPLAWYLAYWFRYNLESIPKNPINKQSLLPLAILMVIQVGCYYHFKVYRGIWRFSSINDVERIIRAVVCSILAIIPVFYITSLLHDIPRSILPLYGINLIALLCGARLALRLHMDKHQLFNNSTEMKRVLIIGAGRAGEGLIRDLKRTDTYVPIGIVDDSPNKKGVELHGVQVLGTIADLNKLVNQYHADLIFIAIPSASSAAMRRIVHHCELSEIPFRTLPSLSALASGHVQVNALREVNIEDLLGRDQVELNWDSILNNIKEKKILVTGGGGSIGSELCRQVMMHAPNKLLIMDNSEFNLYQIERELKEKHPNAQIEIALVSVCDEIGVEAVFNQFKPEIVFHAAAFKHVPMLEHQVRLAVQNNILGTQIVAEASVTQQVSKFILISSDKAVNPTNIMGVTKRVAEIFCQNLQLHCNTKFITVRFGNVLGSTGSVIPLFKSQIQKGGPLTVTHPDIERYFMTIAEACQLILQAMANGTGGEIFVLDMGEPIKIKYLAEQMIRLSGKEPGKDIAIEYVGLRPGEKLFEELFHQSEQLDQTEHKKLFKAKFRQIDWVELKQAMRLLKNACLTYEEDELLLLLKNLVPEYQVRNQSGAIVKGMTFKEKI
;
A
#
# COMPACT_ATOMS: atom_id res chain seq x y z
N MET A 1 5.49 -12.31 45.60
CA MET A 1 6.45 -11.25 45.99
C MET A 1 6.50 -10.10 44.99
N GLU A 2 6.52 -10.33 43.67
CA GLU A 2 6.62 -9.26 42.66
C GLU A 2 5.47 -8.23 42.67
N LYS A 3 4.22 -8.65 42.91
CA LYS A 3 3.08 -7.72 43.05
C LYS A 3 3.23 -6.78 44.25
N LEU A 4 3.87 -7.24 45.33
CA LEU A 4 4.17 -6.42 46.51
C LEU A 4 5.31 -5.43 46.19
N VAL A 5 6.38 -5.88 45.52
CA VAL A 5 7.50 -5.01 45.12
C VAL A 5 7.03 -3.90 44.17
N LEU A 6 6.20 -4.22 43.17
CA LEU A 6 5.60 -3.23 42.25
C LEU A 6 4.64 -2.26 42.95
N TYR A 7 3.92 -2.73 43.97
CA TYR A 7 3.06 -1.88 44.80
C TYR A 7 3.88 -0.90 45.66
N TRP A 8 4.95 -1.39 46.30
CA TRP A 8 5.86 -0.57 47.10
C TRP A 8 6.66 0.43 46.25
N GLN A 9 7.10 0.04 45.04
CA GLN A 9 7.73 0.98 44.09
C GLN A 9 6.76 2.10 43.67
N LYS A 10 5.49 1.78 43.35
CA LYS A 10 4.47 2.80 43.02
C LYS A 10 4.19 3.76 44.16
N ILE A 11 4.28 3.30 45.42
CA ILE A 11 4.13 4.15 46.60
C ILE A 11 5.37 5.02 46.80
N TYR A 12 6.58 4.46 46.63
CA TYR A 12 7.84 5.16 46.80
C TYR A 12 7.98 6.36 45.84
N PHE A 13 7.60 6.20 44.57
CA PHE A 13 7.59 7.30 43.61
C PHE A 13 6.55 8.39 43.90
N LYS A 14 5.50 8.09 44.69
CA LYS A 14 4.45 9.04 45.07
C LYS A 14 4.67 9.70 46.42
N LEU A 15 5.60 9.18 47.22
CA LEU A 15 5.86 9.64 48.59
C LEU A 15 6.33 11.10 48.64
N PRO A 16 7.26 11.58 47.79
CA PRO A 16 7.70 12.98 47.83
C PRO A 16 6.58 13.96 47.49
N VAL A 17 5.70 13.59 46.55
CA VAL A 17 4.55 14.39 46.13
C VAL A 17 3.51 14.49 47.24
N LEU A 18 3.21 13.36 47.89
CA LEU A 18 2.25 13.32 49.00
C LEU A 18 2.79 14.10 50.21
N LEU A 19 4.09 13.99 50.50
CA LEU A 19 4.74 14.79 51.53
C LEU A 19 4.67 16.29 51.22
N PHE A 20 4.95 16.70 49.99
CA PHE A 20 4.85 18.11 49.59
C PHE A 20 3.42 18.64 49.74
N ASP A 21 2.42 17.93 49.21
CA ASP A 21 1.02 18.37 49.26
C ASP A 21 0.50 18.46 50.72
N ILE A 22 0.95 17.58 51.62
CA ILE A 22 0.62 17.64 53.06
C ILE A 22 1.35 18.80 53.75
N LEU A 23 2.65 18.98 53.51
CA LEU A 23 3.44 20.07 54.09
C LEU A 23 3.03 21.45 53.57
N SER A 24 2.42 21.50 52.39
CA SER A 24 1.86 22.73 51.82
C SER A 24 0.70 23.30 52.66
N VAL A 25 -0.03 22.47 53.40
CA VAL A 25 -1.17 22.88 54.23
C VAL A 25 -0.73 23.77 55.41
N PRO A 26 0.18 23.35 56.30
CA PRO A 26 0.66 24.20 57.38
C PRO A 26 1.44 25.42 56.86
N LEU A 27 2.16 25.28 55.73
CA LEU A 27 2.85 26.41 55.11
C LEU A 27 1.87 27.47 54.60
N ALA A 28 0.82 27.07 53.87
CA ALA A 28 -0.21 27.99 53.39
C ALA A 28 -0.99 28.65 54.54
N TRP A 29 -1.22 27.90 55.63
CA TRP A 29 -1.85 28.43 56.83
C TRP A 29 -0.97 29.49 57.50
N TYR A 30 0.32 29.21 57.68
CA TYR A 30 1.28 30.18 58.21
C TYR A 30 1.39 31.43 57.33
N LEU A 31 1.49 31.27 56.01
CA LEU A 31 1.51 32.39 55.06
C LEU A 31 0.23 33.23 55.15
N ALA A 32 -0.93 32.62 55.38
CA ALA A 32 -2.18 33.35 55.55
C ALA A 32 -2.15 34.24 56.81
N TYR A 33 -1.58 33.76 57.92
CA TYR A 33 -1.33 34.59 59.11
C TYR A 33 -0.33 35.70 58.82
N TRP A 34 0.77 35.39 58.14
CA TRP A 34 1.81 36.37 57.84
C TRP A 34 1.32 37.50 56.91
N PHE A 35 0.55 37.17 55.86
CA PHE A 35 -0.10 38.16 55.00
C PHE A 35 -1.17 38.96 55.75
N ARG A 36 -1.91 38.34 56.68
CA ARG A 36 -2.93 39.03 57.47
C ARG A 36 -2.35 40.15 58.34
N TYR A 37 -1.14 39.95 58.85
CA TYR A 37 -0.40 40.92 59.67
C TYR A 37 0.59 41.75 58.85
N ASN A 38 0.33 41.98 57.56
CA ASN A 38 1.15 42.84 56.68
C ASN A 38 2.66 42.50 56.66
N LEU A 39 3.00 41.22 56.76
CA LEU A 39 4.38 40.71 56.79
C LEU A 39 5.19 41.10 58.06
N GLU A 40 4.55 41.71 59.05
CA GLU A 40 5.18 42.04 60.34
C GLU A 40 5.31 40.80 61.25
N SER A 41 6.05 40.94 62.34
CA SER A 41 6.23 39.86 63.32
C SER A 41 4.89 39.44 63.92
N ILE A 42 4.52 38.18 63.72
CA ILE A 42 3.32 37.58 64.30
C ILE A 42 3.41 37.75 65.84
N PRO A 43 2.39 38.31 66.52
CA PRO A 43 2.42 38.50 67.96
C PRO A 43 2.78 37.18 68.68
N LYS A 44 3.57 37.21 69.76
CA LYS A 44 4.03 35.98 70.46
C LYS A 44 2.92 35.19 71.19
N ASN A 45 1.71 35.75 71.33
CA ASN A 45 0.65 35.19 72.17
C ASN A 45 -0.37 34.19 71.53
N PRO A 46 -0.59 34.06 70.22
CA PRO A 46 -1.56 33.09 69.68
C PRO A 46 -0.96 31.73 69.26
N ILE A 47 0.37 31.54 69.28
CA ILE A 47 1.00 30.38 68.63
C ILE A 47 1.08 29.12 69.53
N ASN A 48 1.01 29.23 70.86
CA ASN A 48 1.48 28.11 71.70
C ASN A 48 0.44 27.04 72.08
N LYS A 49 -0.88 27.25 71.91
CA LYS A 49 -1.90 26.18 72.01
C LYS A 49 -3.15 26.42 71.14
N GLN A 50 -3.49 27.68 70.87
CA GLN A 50 -4.72 28.06 70.16
C GLN A 50 -4.62 27.96 68.63
N SER A 51 -3.42 28.02 68.02
CA SER A 51 -3.26 27.84 66.56
C SER A 51 -3.03 26.40 66.12
N LEU A 52 -2.54 25.52 67.01
CA LEU A 52 -2.20 24.13 66.69
C LEU A 52 -3.44 23.24 66.54
N LEU A 53 -4.46 23.43 67.37
CA LEU A 53 -5.70 22.65 67.31
C LEU A 53 -6.51 22.95 66.02
N PRO A 54 -6.73 24.21 65.60
CA PRO A 54 -7.34 24.53 64.31
C PRO A 54 -6.55 23.98 63.13
N LEU A 55 -5.21 24.07 63.18
CA LEU A 55 -4.34 23.54 62.12
C LEU A 55 -4.45 22.01 62.01
N ALA A 56 -4.49 21.30 63.13
CA ALA A 56 -4.65 19.85 63.15
C ALA A 56 -6.00 19.42 62.53
N ILE A 57 -7.09 20.08 62.90
CA ILE A 57 -8.43 19.83 62.34
C ILE A 57 -8.45 20.15 60.85
N LEU A 58 -7.86 21.28 60.45
CA LEU A 58 -7.76 21.69 59.05
C LEU A 58 -6.98 20.66 58.22
N MET A 59 -5.85 20.17 58.71
CA MET A 59 -5.06 19.15 58.02
C MET A 59 -5.85 17.86 57.81
N VAL A 60 -6.60 17.39 58.82
CA VAL A 60 -7.42 16.17 58.70
C VAL A 60 -8.49 16.35 57.61
N ILE A 61 -9.21 17.47 57.63
CA ILE A 61 -10.26 17.75 56.64
C ILE A 61 -9.65 17.92 55.24
N GLN A 62 -8.56 18.67 55.12
CA GLN A 62 -7.89 18.93 53.84
C GLN A 62 -7.35 17.64 53.21
N VAL A 63 -6.71 16.76 53.99
CA VAL A 63 -6.22 15.47 53.51
C VAL A 63 -7.37 14.56 53.11
N GLY A 64 -8.48 14.57 53.86
CA GLY A 64 -9.72 13.88 53.48
C GLY A 64 -10.27 14.35 52.13
N CYS A 65 -10.30 15.67 51.90
CA CYS A 65 -10.70 16.24 50.61
C CYS A 65 -9.74 15.85 49.47
N TYR A 66 -8.42 15.86 49.69
CA TYR A 66 -7.46 15.42 48.67
C TYR A 66 -7.67 13.95 48.26
N TYR A 67 -8.00 13.09 49.24
CA TYR A 67 -8.34 11.69 48.98
C TYR A 67 -9.64 11.57 48.18
N HIS A 68 -10.71 12.27 48.58
CA HIS A 68 -12.02 12.21 47.94
C HIS A 68 -11.99 12.70 46.49
N PHE A 69 -11.35 13.85 46.24
CA PHE A 69 -11.20 14.44 44.91
C PHE A 69 -10.06 13.81 44.08
N LYS A 70 -9.40 12.78 44.63
CA LYS A 70 -8.36 11.99 43.96
C LYS A 70 -7.22 12.85 43.39
N VAL A 71 -6.81 13.89 44.14
CA VAL A 71 -5.72 14.81 43.73
C VAL A 71 -4.41 14.05 43.46
N TYR A 72 -4.20 12.91 44.14
CA TYR A 72 -3.02 12.04 44.03
C TYR A 72 -3.03 11.02 42.87
N ARG A 73 -4.06 11.03 42.01
CA ARG A 73 -4.09 10.14 40.83
C ARG A 73 -3.19 10.63 39.70
N GLY A 74 -2.95 11.94 39.60
CA GLY A 74 -2.08 12.52 38.58
C GLY A 74 -0.60 12.38 38.96
N ILE A 75 0.20 11.74 38.10
CA ILE A 75 1.66 11.87 38.16
C ILE A 75 1.97 13.30 37.72
N TRP A 76 2.71 14.09 38.53
CA TRP A 76 2.98 15.51 38.27
C TRP A 76 3.53 15.80 36.85
N ARG A 77 4.16 14.80 36.23
CA ARG A 77 4.67 14.81 34.84
C ARG A 77 3.58 15.04 33.77
N PHE A 78 2.32 14.73 34.04
CA PHE A 78 1.21 14.87 33.09
C PHE A 78 0.07 15.75 33.63
N SER A 79 0.42 16.76 34.44
CA SER A 79 -0.59 17.63 35.03
C SER A 79 -1.40 18.36 33.95
N SER A 80 -2.69 18.04 33.91
CA SER A 80 -3.67 18.57 32.94
C SER A 80 -4.51 19.68 33.57
N ILE A 81 -5.28 20.42 32.75
CA ILE A 81 -6.25 21.43 33.23
C ILE A 81 -7.23 20.81 34.24
N ASN A 82 -7.57 19.53 34.04
CA ASN A 82 -8.45 18.77 34.94
C ASN A 82 -7.85 18.57 36.34
N ASP A 83 -6.51 18.60 36.49
CA ASP A 83 -5.88 18.49 37.82
C ASP A 83 -5.97 19.80 38.61
N VAL A 84 -5.90 20.94 37.92
CA VAL A 84 -6.14 22.26 38.54
C VAL A 84 -7.57 22.33 39.06
N GLU A 85 -8.55 21.88 38.28
CA GLU A 85 -9.94 21.84 38.69
C GLU A 85 -10.17 20.96 39.94
N ARG A 86 -9.53 19.80 40.02
CA ARG A 86 -9.60 18.92 41.20
C ARG A 86 -9.01 19.56 42.45
N ILE A 87 -7.89 20.29 42.31
CA ILE A 87 -7.26 21.01 43.42
C ILE A 87 -8.20 22.12 43.92
N ILE A 88 -8.75 22.92 43.02
CA ILE A 88 -9.68 24.00 43.38
C ILE A 88 -10.89 23.43 44.13
N ARG A 89 -11.53 22.38 43.59
CA ARG A 89 -12.68 21.72 44.25
C ARG A 89 -12.29 21.20 45.64
N ALA A 90 -11.13 20.56 45.79
CA ALA A 90 -10.68 20.03 47.08
C ALA A 90 -10.45 21.13 48.13
N VAL A 91 -9.87 22.27 47.75
CA VAL A 91 -9.60 23.41 48.64
C VAL A 91 -10.89 24.18 48.98
N VAL A 92 -11.78 24.39 48.00
CA VAL A 92 -13.06 25.05 48.27
C VAL A 92 -13.94 24.19 49.19
N CYS A 93 -14.03 22.89 48.93
CA CYS A 93 -14.80 21.97 49.78
C CYS A 93 -14.23 21.87 51.20
N SER A 94 -12.90 21.89 51.38
CA SER A 94 -12.31 21.86 52.71
C SER A 94 -12.59 23.15 53.50
N ILE A 95 -12.56 24.31 52.84
CA ILE A 95 -12.92 25.60 53.46
C ILE A 95 -14.42 25.63 53.82
N LEU A 96 -15.30 25.13 52.96
CA LEU A 96 -16.72 25.06 53.29
C LEU A 96 -17.00 24.09 54.45
N ALA A 97 -16.26 22.98 54.53
CA ALA A 97 -16.37 22.01 55.61
C ALA A 97 -15.78 22.51 56.94
N ILE A 98 -14.72 23.32 56.91
CA ILE A 98 -14.06 23.80 58.15
C ILE A 98 -14.86 24.90 58.86
N ILE A 99 -15.62 25.73 58.13
CA ILE A 99 -16.43 26.82 58.69
C ILE A 99 -17.41 26.35 59.80
N PRO A 100 -18.30 25.36 59.56
CA PRO A 100 -19.21 24.89 60.61
C PRO A 100 -18.46 24.19 61.76
N VAL A 101 -17.36 23.49 61.47
CA VAL A 101 -16.54 22.83 62.50
C VAL A 101 -15.91 23.86 63.44
N PHE A 102 -15.34 24.94 62.89
CA PHE A 102 -14.77 26.04 63.69
C PHE A 102 -15.84 26.84 64.43
N TYR A 103 -17.06 26.91 63.90
CA TYR A 103 -18.18 27.60 64.54
C TYR A 103 -18.66 26.83 65.77
N ILE A 104 -18.86 25.51 65.66
CA ILE A 104 -19.32 24.65 66.74
C ILE A 104 -18.28 24.50 67.85
N THR A 105 -16.99 24.52 67.51
CA THR A 105 -15.88 24.39 68.47
C THR A 105 -15.47 25.71 69.12
N SER A 106 -16.18 26.81 68.83
CA SER A 106 -15.85 28.20 69.27
C SER A 106 -14.48 28.71 68.85
N LEU A 107 -13.72 27.96 68.02
CA LEU A 107 -12.39 28.32 67.52
C LEU A 107 -12.42 29.47 66.50
N LEU A 108 -13.59 29.77 65.92
CA LEU A 108 -13.79 30.88 64.98
C LEU A 108 -13.69 32.27 65.63
N HIS A 109 -13.77 32.36 66.97
CA HIS A 109 -13.64 33.64 67.69
C HIS A 109 -12.18 34.14 67.74
N ASP A 110 -11.22 33.21 67.77
CA ASP A 110 -9.79 33.49 67.91
C ASP A 110 -9.05 33.63 66.57
N ILE A 111 -9.72 33.33 65.45
CA ILE A 111 -9.14 33.36 64.10
C ILE A 111 -9.78 34.49 63.29
N PRO A 112 -9.00 35.48 62.82
CA PRO A 112 -9.49 36.48 61.88
C PRO A 112 -10.12 35.81 60.64
N ARG A 113 -11.38 36.16 60.33
CA ARG A 113 -12.17 35.55 59.24
C ARG A 113 -11.50 35.60 57.86
N SER A 114 -10.60 36.57 57.64
CA SER A 114 -9.82 36.72 56.42
C SER A 114 -8.72 35.66 56.22
N ILE A 115 -8.37 34.88 57.25
CA ILE A 115 -7.34 33.84 57.15
C ILE A 115 -7.81 32.65 56.30
N LEU A 116 -9.09 32.27 56.36
CA LEU A 116 -9.64 31.17 55.57
C LEU A 116 -9.55 31.38 54.05
N PRO A 117 -9.98 32.53 53.47
CA PRO A 117 -9.81 32.78 52.05
C PRO A 117 -8.34 32.98 51.66
N LEU A 118 -7.52 33.62 52.50
CA LEU A 118 -6.08 33.76 52.26
C LEU A 118 -5.37 32.39 52.22
N TYR A 119 -5.72 31.49 53.14
CA TYR A 119 -5.25 30.10 53.15
C TYR A 119 -5.60 29.39 51.84
N GLY A 120 -6.85 29.52 51.37
CA GLY A 120 -7.30 28.90 50.13
C GLY A 120 -6.49 29.35 48.91
N ILE A 121 -6.29 30.66 48.77
CA ILE A 121 -5.52 31.24 47.67
C ILE A 121 -4.05 30.80 47.75
N ASN A 122 -3.43 30.89 48.92
CA ASN A 122 -2.04 30.49 49.13
C ASN A 122 -1.81 29.01 48.83
N LEU A 123 -2.74 28.14 49.26
CA LEU A 123 -2.64 26.70 49.05
C LEU A 123 -2.81 26.33 47.57
N ILE A 124 -3.77 26.93 46.87
CA ILE A 124 -3.93 26.74 45.42
C ILE A 124 -2.67 27.20 44.69
N ALA A 125 -2.11 28.37 45.05
CA ALA A 125 -0.89 28.90 44.46
C ALA A 125 0.30 27.96 44.67
N LEU A 126 0.48 27.41 45.88
CA LEU A 126 1.60 26.51 46.20
C LEU A 126 1.49 25.19 45.44
N LEU A 127 0.30 24.59 45.40
CA LEU A 127 0.05 23.29 44.75
C LEU A 127 0.11 23.37 43.22
N CYS A 128 -0.50 24.39 42.63
CA CYS A 128 -0.48 24.60 41.18
C CYS A 128 0.89 25.12 40.72
N GLY A 129 1.50 26.03 41.48
CA GLY A 129 2.81 26.59 41.19
C GLY A 129 3.92 25.55 41.18
N ALA A 130 3.96 24.66 42.17
CA ALA A 130 4.95 23.58 42.21
C ALA A 130 4.83 22.61 41.02
N ARG A 131 3.60 22.26 40.63
CA ARG A 131 3.32 21.40 39.46
C ARG A 131 3.71 22.08 38.15
N LEU A 132 3.42 23.37 38.00
CA LEU A 132 3.80 24.16 36.83
C LEU A 132 5.31 24.34 36.73
N ALA A 133 5.99 24.66 37.84
CA ALA A 133 7.43 24.85 37.88
C ALA A 133 8.18 23.56 37.48
N LEU A 134 7.73 22.41 37.99
CA LEU A 134 8.32 21.13 37.61
C LEU A 134 7.99 20.73 36.17
N ARG A 135 6.79 21.04 35.66
CA ARG A 135 6.48 20.87 34.23
C ARG A 135 7.43 21.69 33.37
N LEU A 136 7.61 22.98 33.67
CA LEU A 136 8.51 23.86 32.93
C LEU A 136 9.97 23.42 33.03
N HIS A 137 10.40 22.90 34.19
CA HIS A 137 11.75 22.39 34.39
C HIS A 137 12.00 21.06 33.65
N MET A 138 11.02 20.14 33.65
CA MET A 138 11.10 18.87 32.93
C MET A 138 10.96 19.05 31.41
N ASP A 139 10.09 19.95 30.94
CA ASP A 139 9.97 20.30 29.52
C ASP A 139 11.31 20.91 29.01
N LYS A 140 11.98 21.74 29.83
CA LYS A 140 13.33 22.24 29.53
C LYS A 140 14.42 21.16 29.57
N HIS A 141 14.34 20.18 30.47
CA HIS A 141 15.34 19.11 30.57
C HIS A 141 15.11 17.96 29.57
N GLN A 142 13.90 17.73 29.07
CA GLN A 142 13.66 16.81 27.95
C GLN A 142 14.15 17.37 26.61
N LEU A 143 14.27 18.70 26.47
CA LEU A 143 14.92 19.34 25.32
C LEU A 143 16.46 19.13 25.30
N PHE A 144 17.08 18.76 26.42
CA PHE A 144 18.54 18.62 26.53
C PHE A 144 19.05 17.18 26.63
N ASN A 145 18.20 16.19 26.89
CA ASN A 145 18.62 14.80 27.17
C ASN A 145 18.18 13.75 26.16
N ASN A 146 17.54 14.13 25.05
CA ASN A 146 17.44 13.28 23.87
C ASN A 146 18.45 13.77 22.82
N SER A 147 19.70 13.37 22.99
CA SER A 147 20.67 13.24 21.90
C SER A 147 20.25 12.11 20.95
N THR A 148 19.07 12.23 20.35
CA THR A 148 18.85 11.71 19.01
C THR A 148 19.44 12.75 18.07
N GLU A 149 20.55 12.42 17.41
CA GLU A 149 21.11 13.23 16.34
C GLU A 149 19.99 13.66 15.39
N MET A 150 19.66 14.95 15.40
CA MET A 150 18.67 15.52 14.51
C MET A 150 19.20 15.39 13.09
N LYS A 151 18.54 14.59 12.25
CA LYS A 151 18.98 14.37 10.87
C LYS A 151 18.60 15.57 10.00
N ARG A 152 19.58 16.13 9.28
CA ARG A 152 19.41 17.22 8.33
C ARG A 152 18.84 16.66 7.02
N VAL A 153 17.67 17.17 6.60
CA VAL A 153 16.93 16.58 5.48
C VAL A 153 16.74 17.56 4.34
N LEU A 154 17.11 17.15 3.12
CA LEU A 154 16.72 17.82 1.89
C LEU A 154 15.41 17.24 1.38
N ILE A 155 14.50 18.10 0.93
CA ILE A 155 13.18 17.69 0.44
C ILE A 155 13.10 17.95 -1.06
N ILE A 156 12.82 16.92 -1.85
CA ILE A 156 12.60 17.05 -3.29
C ILE A 156 11.10 17.26 -3.54
N GLY A 157 10.76 18.40 -4.13
CA GLY A 157 9.40 18.81 -4.48
C GLY A 157 8.84 19.92 -3.58
N ALA A 158 8.72 21.14 -4.13
CA ALA A 158 8.06 22.28 -3.51
C ALA A 158 6.55 22.30 -3.84
N GLY A 159 5.91 21.13 -3.87
CA GLY A 159 4.48 20.97 -4.11
C GLY A 159 3.65 20.95 -2.82
N ARG A 160 2.35 20.68 -2.92
CA ARG A 160 1.45 20.50 -1.75
C ARG A 160 1.95 19.40 -0.81
N ALA A 161 2.47 18.31 -1.36
CA ALA A 161 3.00 17.20 -0.55
C ALA A 161 4.27 17.59 0.20
N GLY A 162 5.19 18.32 -0.43
CA GLY A 162 6.40 18.85 0.22
C GLY A 162 6.08 19.88 1.30
N GLU A 163 5.14 20.81 1.03
CA GLU A 163 4.66 21.78 2.03
C GLU A 163 4.04 21.09 3.25
N GLY A 164 3.16 20.10 3.01
CA GLY A 164 2.57 19.29 4.06
C GLY A 164 3.62 18.52 4.88
N LEU A 165 4.63 17.96 4.22
CA LEU A 165 5.72 17.24 4.88
C LEU A 165 6.58 18.18 5.75
N ILE A 166 6.94 19.37 5.27
CA ILE A 166 7.70 20.36 6.06
C ILE A 166 6.93 20.75 7.32
N ARG A 167 5.62 20.98 7.18
CA ARG A 167 4.76 21.34 8.30
C ARG A 167 4.72 20.24 9.36
N ASP A 168 4.72 18.97 8.96
CA ASP A 168 4.73 17.83 9.87
C ASP A 168 6.11 17.58 10.48
N LEU A 169 7.19 17.74 9.70
CA LEU A 169 8.58 17.65 10.18
C LEU A 169 8.85 18.69 11.27
N LYS A 170 8.35 19.91 11.14
CA LYS A 170 8.48 20.95 12.19
C LYS A 170 7.77 20.61 13.50
N ARG A 171 6.88 19.62 13.51
CA ARG A 171 6.21 19.14 14.74
C ARG A 171 6.94 17.96 15.38
N THR A 172 7.93 17.40 14.70
CA THR A 172 8.72 16.25 15.16
C THR A 172 10.19 16.66 15.30
N ASP A 173 10.72 16.66 16.52
CA ASP A 173 12.11 17.08 16.82
C ASP A 173 13.18 16.07 16.35
N THR A 174 12.89 15.26 15.34
CA THR A 174 13.78 14.20 14.82
C THR A 174 14.49 14.60 13.52
N TYR A 175 13.89 15.51 12.74
CA TYR A 175 14.37 15.88 11.41
C TYR A 175 14.39 17.40 11.25
N VAL A 176 15.46 17.93 10.67
CA VAL A 176 15.59 19.37 10.38
C VAL A 176 15.57 19.57 8.86
N PRO A 177 14.49 20.13 8.29
CA PRO A 177 14.43 20.40 6.86
C PRO A 177 15.37 21.57 6.52
N ILE A 178 16.47 21.29 5.81
CA ILE A 178 17.52 22.29 5.50
C ILE A 178 17.25 23.04 4.19
N GLY A 179 16.47 22.45 3.28
CA GLY A 179 16.22 23.04 1.97
C GLY A 179 15.31 22.18 1.10
N ILE A 180 14.74 22.82 0.09
CA ILE A 180 13.87 22.19 -0.91
C ILE A 180 14.56 22.21 -2.27
N VAL A 181 14.36 21.16 -3.06
CA VAL A 181 14.83 21.03 -4.43
C VAL A 181 13.64 20.84 -5.36
N ASP A 182 13.46 21.70 -6.36
CA ASP A 182 12.35 21.62 -7.32
C ASP A 182 12.82 22.15 -8.68
N ASP A 183 12.48 21.45 -9.76
CA ASP A 183 12.90 21.82 -11.12
C ASP A 183 12.11 23.00 -11.69
N SER A 184 11.00 23.40 -11.06
CA SER A 184 10.17 24.52 -11.52
C SER A 184 10.94 25.84 -11.41
N PRO A 185 11.24 26.54 -12.53
CA PRO A 185 12.02 27.79 -12.50
C PRO A 185 11.37 28.86 -11.62
N ASN A 186 10.05 28.91 -11.63
CA ASN A 186 9.24 29.87 -10.88
C ASN A 186 9.29 29.68 -9.36
N LYS A 187 9.83 28.55 -8.88
CA LYS A 187 9.89 28.23 -7.44
C LYS A 187 11.27 28.43 -6.84
N LYS A 188 12.29 28.72 -7.65
CA LYS A 188 13.65 28.92 -7.15
C LYS A 188 13.71 30.17 -6.24
N GLY A 189 14.25 30.02 -5.04
CA GLY A 189 14.31 31.09 -4.04
C GLY A 189 12.99 31.35 -3.29
N VAL A 190 11.92 30.61 -3.58
CA VAL A 190 10.68 30.68 -2.78
C VAL A 190 10.90 30.00 -1.43
N GLU A 191 10.34 30.59 -0.38
CA GLU A 191 10.39 30.06 0.98
C GLU A 191 9.05 29.42 1.36
N LEU A 192 9.07 28.16 1.78
CA LEU A 192 7.91 27.43 2.29
C LEU A 192 8.12 27.13 3.78
N HIS A 193 7.30 27.75 4.63
CA HIS A 193 7.37 27.60 6.09
C HIS A 193 8.79 27.75 6.65
N GLY A 194 9.57 28.74 6.23
CA GLY A 194 10.94 28.91 6.75
C GLY A 194 12.03 28.07 6.06
N VAL A 195 11.69 27.31 5.01
CA VAL A 195 12.63 26.46 4.26
C VAL A 195 12.68 26.91 2.81
N GLN A 196 13.86 27.25 2.30
CA GLN A 196 14.03 27.81 0.95
C GLN A 196 14.22 26.73 -0.11
N VAL A 197 13.76 27.03 -1.33
CA VAL A 197 14.08 26.24 -2.53
C VAL A 197 15.48 26.61 -3.02
N LEU A 198 16.45 25.73 -2.75
CA LEU A 198 17.88 25.96 -2.95
C LEU A 198 18.33 25.78 -4.41
N GLY A 199 17.66 24.91 -5.17
CA GLY A 199 18.08 24.58 -6.53
C GLY A 199 17.23 23.51 -7.22
N THR A 200 17.78 22.95 -8.30
CA THR A 200 17.15 21.92 -9.12
C THR A 200 17.63 20.53 -8.76
N ILE A 201 16.96 19.47 -9.25
CA ILE A 201 17.33 18.08 -8.96
C ILE A 201 18.75 17.77 -9.44
N ALA A 202 19.22 18.43 -10.50
CA ALA A 202 20.60 18.28 -10.99
C ALA A 202 21.66 18.84 -10.01
N ASP A 203 21.28 19.79 -9.15
CA ASP A 203 22.17 20.40 -8.16
C ASP A 203 22.27 19.57 -6.87
N LEU A 204 21.50 18.48 -6.74
CA LEU A 204 21.33 17.72 -5.50
C LEU A 204 22.66 17.29 -4.87
N ASN A 205 23.59 16.73 -5.64
CA ASN A 205 24.89 16.29 -5.12
C ASN A 205 25.73 17.47 -4.57
N LYS A 206 25.68 18.64 -5.22
CA LYS A 206 26.35 19.85 -4.72
C LYS A 206 25.71 20.33 -3.42
N LEU A 207 24.38 20.33 -3.36
CA LEU A 207 23.62 20.76 -2.19
C LEU A 207 23.81 19.84 -0.99
N VAL A 208 23.87 18.52 -1.20
CA VAL A 208 24.15 17.53 -0.15
C VAL A 208 25.49 17.82 0.52
N ASN A 209 26.54 18.07 -0.27
CA ASN A 209 27.87 18.37 0.23
C ASN A 209 27.94 19.75 0.91
N GLN A 210 27.34 20.78 0.30
CA GLN A 210 27.36 22.15 0.81
C GLN A 210 26.60 22.29 2.14
N TYR A 211 25.46 21.62 2.28
CA TYR A 211 24.58 21.75 3.44
C TYR A 211 24.68 20.55 4.40
N HIS A 212 25.62 19.62 4.18
CA HIS A 212 25.82 18.41 4.98
C HIS A 212 24.48 17.72 5.28
N ALA A 213 23.77 17.30 4.22
CA ALA A 213 22.49 16.62 4.36
C ALA A 213 22.71 15.15 4.77
N ASP A 214 21.96 14.68 5.76
CA ASP A 214 22.01 13.29 6.23
C ASP A 214 21.00 12.39 5.51
N LEU A 215 19.96 12.98 4.91
CA LEU A 215 18.83 12.25 4.34
C LEU A 215 18.13 13.08 3.25
N ILE A 216 17.54 12.39 2.26
CA ILE A 216 16.68 13.01 1.25
C ILE A 216 15.25 12.47 1.36
N PHE A 217 14.25 13.35 1.32
CA PHE A 217 12.85 12.99 1.20
C PHE A 217 12.29 13.38 -0.17
N ILE A 218 11.80 12.39 -0.92
CA ILE A 218 11.10 12.60 -2.18
C ILE A 218 9.62 12.85 -1.87
N ALA A 219 9.21 14.11 -1.99
CA ALA A 219 7.86 14.59 -1.69
C ALA A 219 7.06 14.90 -2.96
N ILE A 220 7.19 14.04 -3.98
CA ILE A 220 6.47 14.13 -5.25
C ILE A 220 5.65 12.85 -5.47
N PRO A 221 4.56 12.63 -4.71
CA PRO A 221 3.77 11.39 -4.78
C PRO A 221 3.01 11.22 -6.12
N SER A 222 3.02 12.24 -6.97
CA SER A 222 2.46 12.26 -8.31
C SER A 222 3.53 12.21 -9.41
N ALA A 223 4.80 11.95 -9.06
CA ALA A 223 5.86 11.85 -10.05
C ALA A 223 5.58 10.67 -11.00
N SER A 224 5.76 10.91 -12.30
CA SER A 224 5.79 9.81 -13.26
C SER A 224 6.98 8.90 -12.98
N SER A 225 6.90 7.64 -13.38
CA SER A 225 8.01 6.70 -13.16
C SER A 225 9.30 7.15 -13.89
N ALA A 226 9.18 7.80 -15.05
CA ALA A 226 10.32 8.41 -15.73
C ALA A 226 10.96 9.53 -14.89
N ALA A 227 10.14 10.40 -14.29
CA ALA A 227 10.62 11.44 -13.38
C ALA A 227 11.21 10.84 -12.09
N MET A 228 10.58 9.81 -11.52
CA MET A 228 11.07 9.12 -10.32
C MET A 228 12.41 8.45 -10.58
N ARG A 229 12.59 7.76 -11.72
CA ARG A 229 13.89 7.19 -12.14
C ARG A 229 14.99 8.26 -12.20
N ARG A 230 14.70 9.42 -12.78
CA ARG A 230 15.64 10.55 -12.83
C ARG A 230 15.97 11.07 -11.43
N ILE A 231 14.97 11.25 -10.57
CA ILE A 231 15.16 11.71 -9.18
C ILE A 231 16.04 10.72 -8.42
N VAL A 232 15.71 9.44 -8.45
CA VAL A 232 16.43 8.37 -7.75
C VAL A 232 17.86 8.27 -8.27
N HIS A 233 18.09 8.37 -9.58
CA HIS A 233 19.45 8.41 -10.13
C HIS A 233 20.30 9.55 -9.52
N HIS A 234 19.73 10.75 -9.36
CA HIS A 234 20.45 11.86 -8.71
C HIS A 234 20.64 11.66 -7.21
N CYS A 235 19.68 11.03 -6.52
CA CYS A 235 19.83 10.66 -5.11
C CYS A 235 20.94 9.60 -4.91
N GLU A 236 21.03 8.61 -5.79
CA GLU A 236 22.08 7.58 -5.75
C GLU A 236 23.47 8.19 -5.92
N LEU A 237 23.63 9.15 -6.84
CA LEU A 237 24.89 9.87 -7.06
C LEU A 237 25.35 10.71 -5.85
N SER A 238 24.45 11.00 -4.91
CA SER A 238 24.78 11.74 -3.69
C SER A 238 25.19 10.86 -2.51
N GLU A 239 25.15 9.54 -2.65
CA GLU A 239 25.60 8.55 -1.64
C GLU A 239 24.94 8.66 -0.24
N ILE A 240 23.84 9.41 -0.11
CA ILE A 240 23.09 9.54 1.15
C ILE A 240 21.75 8.80 1.08
N PRO A 241 21.22 8.29 2.21
CA PRO A 241 19.97 7.56 2.20
C PRO A 241 18.79 8.45 1.80
N PHE A 242 17.81 7.87 1.11
CA PHE A 242 16.63 8.59 0.66
C PHE A 242 15.34 7.79 0.90
N ARG A 243 14.24 8.51 1.14
CA ARG A 243 12.90 7.94 1.34
C ARG A 243 11.89 8.68 0.49
N THR A 244 10.81 8.01 0.10
CA THR A 244 9.72 8.62 -0.69
C THR A 244 8.41 8.59 0.06
N LEU A 245 7.58 9.60 -0.21
CA LEU A 245 6.15 9.50 0.09
C LEU A 245 5.50 8.48 -0.86
N PRO A 246 4.54 7.68 -0.36
CA PRO A 246 3.76 6.77 -1.19
C PRO A 246 2.82 7.56 -2.11
N SER A 247 2.27 6.89 -3.12
CA SER A 247 1.31 7.50 -4.05
C SER A 247 0.10 8.10 -3.33
N LEU A 248 -0.56 9.07 -3.97
CA LEU A 248 -1.79 9.69 -3.45
C LEU A 248 -2.89 8.66 -3.10
N SER A 249 -3.00 7.57 -3.87
CA SER A 249 -3.97 6.49 -3.61
C SER A 249 -3.69 5.70 -2.33
N ALA A 250 -2.42 5.57 -1.95
CA ALA A 250 -2.02 4.90 -0.71
C ALA A 250 -2.17 5.82 0.52
N LEU A 251 -2.25 7.14 0.31
CA LEU A 251 -2.51 8.14 1.36
C LEU A 251 -4.03 8.27 1.57
N ALA A 252 -4.64 7.29 2.25
CA ALA A 252 -6.09 7.18 2.46
C ALA A 252 -6.78 8.41 3.08
N SER A 253 -6.03 9.30 3.74
CA SER A 253 -6.55 10.52 4.39
C SER A 253 -6.23 11.81 3.65
N GLY A 254 -5.40 11.78 2.59
CA GLY A 254 -4.85 12.99 1.95
C GLY A 254 -3.95 13.84 2.86
N HIS A 255 -3.70 13.42 4.11
CA HIS A 255 -2.83 14.10 5.04
C HIS A 255 -1.43 13.48 4.96
N VAL A 256 -0.44 14.29 4.58
CA VAL A 256 0.96 13.88 4.55
C VAL A 256 1.49 13.85 5.98
N GLN A 257 1.98 12.69 6.40
CA GLN A 257 2.62 12.49 7.69
C GLN A 257 4.04 11.97 7.50
N VAL A 258 4.96 12.35 8.37
CA VAL A 258 6.35 11.85 8.36
C VAL A 258 6.40 10.32 8.48
N ASN A 259 5.48 9.72 9.24
CA ASN A 259 5.37 8.27 9.39
C ASN A 259 4.93 7.54 8.11
N ALA A 260 4.41 8.26 7.10
CA ALA A 260 4.07 7.67 5.82
C ALA A 260 5.29 7.47 4.91
N LEU A 261 6.44 8.06 5.24
CA LEU A 261 7.67 7.90 4.46
C LEU A 261 8.14 6.44 4.48
N ARG A 262 8.50 5.93 3.31
CA ARG A 262 9.04 4.58 3.12
C ARG A 262 10.25 4.59 2.21
N GLU A 263 10.97 3.47 2.20
CA GLU A 263 12.00 3.23 1.19
C GLU A 263 11.37 3.20 -0.21
N VAL A 264 12.18 3.60 -1.20
CA VAL A 264 11.76 3.52 -2.60
C VAL A 264 11.70 2.06 -2.98
N ASN A 265 10.56 1.66 -3.55
CA ASN A 265 10.36 0.29 -4.00
C ASN A 265 10.54 0.21 -5.51
N ILE A 266 10.80 -0.99 -6.02
CA ILE A 266 10.98 -1.19 -7.46
C ILE A 266 9.71 -0.82 -8.25
N GLU A 267 8.54 -0.99 -7.64
CA GLU A 267 7.26 -0.60 -8.23
C GLU A 267 7.16 0.92 -8.48
N ASP A 268 7.86 1.76 -7.69
CA ASP A 268 7.88 3.22 -7.90
C ASP A 268 8.72 3.64 -9.12
N LEU A 269 9.68 2.79 -9.52
CA LEU A 269 10.57 3.03 -10.67
C LEU A 269 10.03 2.45 -11.97
N LEU A 270 9.27 1.35 -11.86
CA LEU A 270 8.75 0.58 -12.98
C LEU A 270 7.26 0.76 -13.24
N GLY A 271 6.51 1.30 -12.27
CA GLY A 271 5.08 1.55 -12.40
C GLY A 271 4.76 2.47 -13.57
N ARG A 272 3.48 2.76 -13.81
CA ARG A 272 3.07 3.70 -14.85
C ARG A 272 2.36 4.89 -14.21
N ASP A 273 2.24 5.99 -14.95
CA ASP A 273 1.32 7.07 -14.58
C ASP A 273 -0.09 6.52 -14.39
N GLN A 274 -0.73 6.91 -13.28
CA GLN A 274 -2.09 6.50 -12.93
C GLN A 274 -3.04 6.69 -14.12
N VAL A 275 -3.95 5.75 -14.28
CA VAL A 275 -4.96 5.76 -15.33
C VAL A 275 -6.16 6.57 -14.84
N GLU A 276 -6.60 7.55 -15.62
CA GLU A 276 -7.90 8.20 -15.41
C GLU A 276 -9.01 7.23 -15.85
N LEU A 277 -9.70 6.62 -14.90
CA LEU A 277 -10.72 5.61 -15.18
C LEU A 277 -12.12 6.24 -15.12
N ASN A 278 -13.02 5.77 -15.99
CA ASN A 278 -14.44 6.11 -15.90
C ASN A 278 -15.13 5.14 -14.93
N TRP A 279 -15.04 5.47 -13.64
CA TRP A 279 -15.59 4.66 -12.56
C TRP A 279 -17.10 4.45 -12.67
N ASP A 280 -17.85 5.44 -13.17
CA ASP A 280 -19.31 5.32 -13.33
C ASP A 280 -19.67 4.24 -14.34
N SER A 281 -18.93 4.18 -15.46
CA SER A 281 -19.12 3.15 -16.48
C SER A 281 -18.79 1.74 -15.95
N ILE A 282 -17.68 1.61 -15.22
CA ILE A 282 -17.27 0.34 -14.60
C ILE A 282 -18.31 -0.12 -13.56
N LEU A 283 -18.74 0.79 -12.69
CA LEU A 283 -19.71 0.50 -11.63
C LEU A 283 -21.05 0.07 -12.22
N ASN A 284 -21.55 0.74 -13.27
CA ASN A 284 -22.81 0.38 -13.93
C ASN A 284 -22.77 -1.01 -14.59
N ASN A 285 -21.59 -1.49 -15.00
CA ASN A 285 -21.44 -2.82 -15.59
C ASN A 285 -21.29 -3.93 -14.52
N ILE A 286 -20.82 -3.62 -13.31
CA ILE A 286 -20.51 -4.62 -12.26
C ILE A 286 -21.59 -4.71 -11.18
N LYS A 287 -22.15 -3.56 -10.80
CA LYS A 287 -23.08 -3.46 -9.67
C LYS A 287 -24.29 -4.38 -9.87
N GLU A 288 -24.62 -5.11 -8.81
CA GLU A 288 -25.78 -6.04 -8.78
C GLU A 288 -25.72 -7.17 -9.83
N LYS A 289 -24.55 -7.41 -10.45
CA LYS A 289 -24.35 -8.51 -11.40
C LYS A 289 -23.80 -9.76 -10.74
N LYS A 290 -24.11 -10.91 -11.32
CA LYS A 290 -23.45 -12.19 -11.03
C LYS A 290 -22.20 -12.34 -11.89
N ILE A 291 -21.03 -12.35 -11.24
CA ILE A 291 -19.74 -12.35 -11.92
C ILE A 291 -19.00 -13.65 -11.64
N LEU A 292 -18.50 -14.29 -12.69
CA LEU A 292 -17.61 -15.44 -12.61
C LEU A 292 -16.18 -15.02 -13.00
N VAL A 293 -15.20 -15.36 -12.16
CA VAL A 293 -13.78 -15.22 -12.47
C VAL A 293 -13.15 -16.61 -12.50
N THR A 294 -12.72 -17.07 -13.67
CA THR A 294 -11.96 -18.33 -13.81
C THR A 294 -10.46 -18.06 -13.67
N GLY A 295 -9.72 -18.98 -13.05
CA GLY A 295 -8.34 -18.74 -12.63
C GLY A 295 -8.29 -17.66 -11.53
N GLY A 296 -9.36 -17.55 -10.75
CA GLY A 296 -9.58 -16.47 -9.79
C GLY A 296 -8.64 -16.50 -8.59
N GLY A 297 -7.91 -17.59 -8.36
CA GLY A 297 -6.83 -17.66 -7.37
C GLY A 297 -5.47 -17.22 -7.93
N GLY A 298 -5.32 -17.10 -9.25
CA GLY A 298 -4.08 -16.65 -9.89
C GLY A 298 -3.76 -15.16 -9.66
N SER A 299 -2.58 -14.69 -10.08
CA SER A 299 -2.15 -13.29 -9.82
C SER A 299 -3.11 -12.24 -10.40
N ILE A 300 -3.59 -12.42 -11.63
CA ILE A 300 -4.54 -11.49 -12.27
C ILE A 300 -5.96 -11.77 -11.77
N GLY A 301 -6.37 -13.04 -11.72
CA GLY A 301 -7.70 -13.42 -11.28
C GLY A 301 -8.04 -12.94 -9.86
N SER A 302 -7.10 -13.10 -8.92
CA SER A 302 -7.30 -12.66 -7.53
C SER A 302 -7.45 -11.14 -7.42
N GLU A 303 -6.68 -10.38 -8.19
CA GLU A 303 -6.82 -8.92 -8.22
C GLU A 303 -8.11 -8.48 -8.91
N LEU A 304 -8.55 -9.17 -9.98
CA LEU A 304 -9.87 -8.95 -10.56
C LEU A 304 -10.98 -9.21 -9.54
N CYS A 305 -10.89 -10.31 -8.77
CA CYS A 305 -11.84 -10.58 -7.69
C CYS A 305 -11.87 -9.44 -6.67
N ARG A 306 -10.71 -8.93 -6.22
CA ARG A 306 -10.63 -7.79 -5.29
C ARG A 306 -11.31 -6.54 -5.85
N GLN A 307 -11.02 -6.18 -7.10
CA GLN A 307 -11.57 -4.96 -7.70
C GLN A 307 -13.06 -5.09 -8.01
N VAL A 308 -13.49 -6.24 -8.52
CA VAL A 308 -14.92 -6.53 -8.70
C VAL A 308 -15.67 -6.37 -7.38
N MET A 309 -15.13 -6.90 -6.28
CA MET A 309 -15.74 -6.77 -4.94
C MET A 309 -15.87 -5.32 -4.45
N MET A 310 -15.00 -4.41 -4.88
CA MET A 310 -15.11 -2.98 -4.54
C MET A 310 -16.31 -2.30 -5.21
N HIS A 311 -16.89 -2.89 -6.25
CA HIS A 311 -18.00 -2.34 -7.02
C HIS A 311 -19.35 -3.00 -6.74
N ALA A 312 -19.47 -3.69 -5.59
CA ALA A 312 -20.72 -4.26 -5.07
C ALA A 312 -21.52 -5.13 -6.09
N PRO A 313 -20.93 -6.25 -6.56
CA PRO A 313 -21.65 -7.21 -7.37
C PRO A 313 -22.76 -7.87 -6.55
N ASN A 314 -23.78 -8.45 -7.21
CA ASN A 314 -24.78 -9.26 -6.51
C ASN A 314 -24.13 -10.52 -5.92
N LYS A 315 -23.28 -11.17 -6.72
CA LYS A 315 -22.59 -12.39 -6.33
C LYS A 315 -21.30 -12.56 -7.13
N LEU A 316 -20.23 -13.00 -6.46
CA LEU A 316 -18.96 -13.34 -7.09
C LEU A 316 -18.72 -14.85 -6.97
N LEU A 317 -18.52 -15.52 -8.08
CA LEU A 317 -18.04 -16.90 -8.12
C LEU A 317 -16.57 -16.92 -8.57
N ILE A 318 -15.74 -17.58 -7.78
CA ILE A 318 -14.31 -17.74 -8.04
C ILE A 318 -14.07 -19.20 -8.41
N MET A 319 -13.63 -19.45 -9.65
CA MET A 319 -13.34 -20.79 -10.13
C MET A 319 -11.85 -20.96 -10.37
N ASP A 320 -11.25 -22.00 -9.81
CA ASP A 320 -9.83 -22.31 -9.96
C ASP A 320 -9.61 -23.82 -9.82
N ASN A 321 -8.52 -24.36 -10.36
CA ASN A 321 -8.15 -25.77 -10.16
C ASN A 321 -7.13 -25.96 -9.03
N SER A 322 -6.58 -24.87 -8.50
CA SER A 322 -5.67 -24.89 -7.36
C SER A 322 -6.44 -24.65 -6.06
N GLU A 323 -6.55 -25.70 -5.24
CA GLU A 323 -7.15 -25.63 -3.91
C GLU A 323 -6.52 -24.52 -3.05
N PHE A 324 -5.19 -24.46 -3.03
CA PHE A 324 -4.45 -23.47 -2.24
C PHE A 324 -4.77 -22.04 -2.65
N ASN A 325 -4.70 -21.73 -3.96
CA ASN A 325 -4.96 -20.37 -4.44
C ASN A 325 -6.41 -19.96 -4.17
N LEU A 326 -7.35 -20.90 -4.35
CA LEU A 326 -8.77 -20.66 -4.13
C LEU A 326 -9.07 -20.39 -2.65
N TYR A 327 -8.50 -21.20 -1.73
CA TYR A 327 -8.59 -20.99 -0.29
C TYR A 327 -8.03 -19.62 0.13
N GLN A 328 -6.88 -19.22 -0.42
CA GLN A 328 -6.24 -17.94 -0.07
C GLN A 328 -7.12 -16.74 -0.43
N ILE A 329 -7.63 -16.70 -1.67
CA ILE A 329 -8.44 -15.56 -2.11
C ILE A 329 -9.80 -15.52 -1.44
N GLU A 330 -10.42 -16.67 -1.19
CA GLU A 330 -11.69 -16.75 -0.46
C GLU A 330 -11.56 -16.18 0.95
N ARG A 331 -10.52 -16.62 1.68
CA ARG A 331 -10.27 -16.15 3.04
C ARG A 331 -10.04 -14.65 3.08
N GLU A 332 -9.20 -14.14 2.17
CA GLU A 332 -8.90 -12.72 2.08
C GLU A 332 -10.15 -11.87 1.83
N LEU A 333 -11.00 -12.28 0.88
CA LEU A 333 -12.21 -11.52 0.53
C LEU A 333 -13.28 -11.60 1.61
N LYS A 334 -13.45 -12.75 2.28
CA LYS A 334 -14.40 -12.88 3.40
C LYS A 334 -13.98 -12.04 4.61
N GLU A 335 -12.67 -11.94 4.89
CA GLU A 335 -12.15 -11.06 5.94
C GLU A 335 -12.45 -9.57 5.64
N LYS A 336 -12.28 -9.13 4.38
CA LYS A 336 -12.50 -7.72 3.97
C LYS A 336 -13.96 -7.36 3.70
N HIS A 337 -14.78 -8.32 3.25
CA HIS A 337 -16.17 -8.13 2.87
C HIS A 337 -17.08 -9.20 3.52
N PRO A 338 -17.31 -9.16 4.85
CA PRO A 338 -18.02 -10.22 5.58
C PRO A 338 -19.46 -10.48 5.11
N ASN A 339 -20.11 -9.46 4.55
CA ASN A 339 -21.51 -9.52 4.10
C ASN A 339 -21.65 -9.81 2.59
N ALA A 340 -20.53 -9.97 1.87
CA ALA A 340 -20.57 -10.23 0.44
C ALA A 340 -20.96 -11.68 0.12
N GLN A 341 -21.70 -11.88 -0.97
CA GLN A 341 -22.00 -13.21 -1.47
C GLN A 341 -20.86 -13.71 -2.37
N ILE A 342 -20.00 -14.56 -1.79
CA ILE A 342 -18.85 -15.15 -2.46
C ILE A 342 -19.05 -16.67 -2.51
N GLU A 343 -18.97 -17.25 -3.70
CA GLU A 343 -18.92 -18.70 -3.92
C GLU A 343 -17.59 -19.10 -4.53
N ILE A 344 -17.16 -20.32 -4.24
CA ILE A 344 -15.96 -20.92 -4.79
C ILE A 344 -16.28 -22.21 -5.54
N ALA A 345 -15.56 -22.47 -6.63
CA ALA A 345 -15.65 -23.70 -7.40
C ALA A 345 -14.23 -24.23 -7.68
N LEU A 346 -13.89 -25.36 -7.03
CA LEU A 346 -12.66 -26.09 -7.33
C LEU A 346 -12.88 -26.95 -8.58
N VAL A 347 -12.77 -26.33 -9.75
CA VAL A 347 -13.09 -26.93 -11.05
C VAL A 347 -12.06 -26.48 -12.08
N SER A 348 -11.54 -27.45 -12.85
CA SER A 348 -10.69 -27.14 -14.00
C SER A 348 -11.52 -26.62 -15.16
N VAL A 349 -11.02 -25.61 -15.87
CA VAL A 349 -11.64 -25.14 -17.13
C VAL A 349 -11.66 -26.23 -18.22
N CYS A 350 -10.89 -27.30 -18.05
CA CYS A 350 -10.88 -28.44 -18.95
C CYS A 350 -11.96 -29.50 -18.61
N ASP A 351 -12.62 -29.39 -17.46
CA ASP A 351 -13.70 -30.29 -17.04
C ASP A 351 -15.03 -29.76 -17.60
N GLU A 352 -15.37 -30.21 -18.81
CA GLU A 352 -16.57 -29.78 -19.55
C GLU A 352 -17.86 -29.94 -18.72
N ILE A 353 -18.01 -31.08 -18.03
CA ILE A 353 -19.18 -31.39 -17.20
C ILE A 353 -19.20 -30.51 -15.94
N GLY A 354 -18.05 -30.35 -15.28
CA GLY A 354 -17.92 -29.50 -14.10
C GLY A 354 -18.21 -28.03 -14.41
N VAL A 355 -17.68 -27.52 -15.53
CA VAL A 355 -17.95 -26.15 -16.00
C VAL A 355 -19.44 -25.99 -16.31
N GLU A 356 -20.07 -26.92 -17.02
CA GLU A 356 -21.49 -26.87 -17.31
C GLU A 356 -22.35 -26.84 -16.03
N ALA A 357 -22.05 -27.69 -15.05
CA ALA A 357 -22.75 -27.73 -13.77
C ALA A 357 -22.64 -26.39 -13.01
N VAL A 358 -21.43 -25.82 -12.97
CA VAL A 358 -21.17 -24.52 -12.35
C VAL A 358 -21.95 -23.41 -13.05
N PHE A 359 -21.96 -23.37 -14.39
CA PHE A 359 -22.67 -22.38 -15.19
C PHE A 359 -24.19 -22.49 -15.00
N ASN A 360 -24.74 -23.70 -14.99
CA ASN A 360 -26.17 -23.96 -14.77
C ASN A 360 -26.64 -23.51 -13.37
N GLN A 361 -25.83 -23.76 -12.34
CA GLN A 361 -26.16 -23.39 -10.96
C GLN A 361 -26.03 -21.88 -10.73
N PHE A 362 -24.91 -21.29 -11.15
CA PHE A 362 -24.58 -19.90 -10.85
C PHE A 362 -25.31 -18.91 -11.76
N LYS A 363 -25.43 -19.24 -13.05
CA LYS A 363 -25.96 -18.39 -14.13
C LYS A 363 -25.24 -17.03 -14.19
N PRO A 364 -23.95 -17.02 -14.57
CA PRO A 364 -23.17 -15.79 -14.62
C PRO A 364 -23.72 -14.80 -15.66
N GLU A 365 -23.66 -13.51 -15.38
CA GLU A 365 -23.98 -12.46 -16.35
C GLU A 365 -22.71 -11.94 -17.03
N ILE A 366 -21.57 -11.97 -16.34
CA ILE A 366 -20.25 -11.56 -16.84
C ILE A 366 -19.22 -12.61 -16.43
N VAL A 367 -18.34 -12.96 -17.37
CA VAL A 367 -17.26 -13.93 -17.15
C VAL A 367 -15.91 -13.28 -17.44
N PHE A 368 -15.03 -13.23 -16.44
CA PHE A 368 -13.61 -12.93 -16.62
C PHE A 368 -12.82 -14.24 -16.72
N HIS A 369 -12.22 -14.49 -17.88
CA HIS A 369 -11.44 -15.70 -18.14
C HIS A 369 -9.93 -15.44 -17.99
N ALA A 370 -9.41 -15.68 -16.78
CA ALA A 370 -7.99 -15.51 -16.43
C ALA A 370 -7.24 -16.85 -16.22
N ALA A 371 -7.91 -18.00 -16.36
CA ALA A 371 -7.29 -19.32 -16.27
C ALA A 371 -6.42 -19.61 -17.50
N ALA A 372 -5.11 -19.70 -17.32
CA ALA A 372 -4.16 -20.13 -18.35
C ALA A 372 -2.82 -20.55 -17.73
N PHE A 373 -2.09 -21.43 -18.42
CA PHE A 373 -0.67 -21.61 -18.17
C PHE A 373 0.14 -20.55 -18.91
N LYS A 374 1.10 -19.94 -18.21
CA LYS A 374 1.85 -18.78 -18.70
C LYS A 374 3.38 -18.94 -18.78
N HIS A 375 3.94 -20.00 -18.18
CA HIS A 375 5.39 -20.11 -18.02
C HIS A 375 6.06 -20.66 -19.29
N VAL A 376 6.56 -19.75 -20.14
CA VAL A 376 7.13 -20.07 -21.47
C VAL A 376 8.08 -21.27 -21.44
N PRO A 377 9.18 -21.30 -20.64
CA PRO A 377 10.12 -22.41 -20.68
C PRO A 377 9.53 -23.77 -20.31
N MET A 378 8.50 -23.80 -19.46
CA MET A 378 7.85 -25.06 -19.08
C MET A 378 6.94 -25.56 -20.21
N LEU A 379 6.27 -24.65 -20.90
CA LEU A 379 5.29 -25.00 -21.93
C LEU A 379 5.92 -25.38 -23.26
N GLU A 380 7.17 -24.98 -23.54
CA GLU A 380 7.92 -25.45 -24.72
C GLU A 380 8.04 -26.99 -24.75
N HIS A 381 8.01 -27.64 -23.60
CA HIS A 381 8.11 -29.10 -23.47
C HIS A 381 6.81 -29.76 -23.00
N GLN A 382 5.70 -29.02 -23.01
CA GLN A 382 4.40 -29.49 -22.52
C GLN A 382 3.30 -29.01 -23.48
N VAL A 383 3.49 -29.24 -24.78
CA VAL A 383 2.63 -28.72 -25.87
C VAL A 383 1.20 -29.18 -25.67
N ARG A 384 1.01 -30.48 -25.41
CA ARG A 384 -0.30 -31.07 -25.14
C ARG A 384 -1.04 -30.36 -24.01
N LEU A 385 -0.38 -30.11 -22.87
CA LEU A 385 -1.00 -29.43 -21.73
C LEU A 385 -1.27 -27.95 -22.01
N ALA A 386 -0.39 -27.28 -22.77
CA ALA A 386 -0.60 -25.90 -23.19
C ALA A 386 -1.85 -25.79 -24.08
N VAL A 387 -2.00 -26.67 -25.07
CA VAL A 387 -3.18 -26.72 -25.94
C VAL A 387 -4.43 -27.06 -25.14
N GLN A 388 -4.39 -28.11 -24.33
CA GLN A 388 -5.54 -28.55 -23.54
C GLN A 388 -6.05 -27.42 -22.63
N ASN A 389 -5.15 -26.78 -21.88
CA ASN A 389 -5.57 -25.77 -20.90
C ASN A 389 -5.88 -24.42 -21.54
N ASN A 390 -5.02 -23.91 -22.41
CA ASN A 390 -5.15 -22.55 -22.93
C ASN A 390 -6.10 -22.44 -24.13
N ILE A 391 -6.28 -23.51 -24.92
CA ILE A 391 -7.17 -23.51 -26.09
C ILE A 391 -8.48 -24.22 -25.73
N LEU A 392 -8.43 -25.51 -25.42
CA LEU A 392 -9.65 -26.29 -25.20
C LEU A 392 -10.38 -25.84 -23.92
N GLY A 393 -9.64 -25.50 -22.86
CA GLY A 393 -10.22 -24.90 -21.66
C GLY A 393 -10.92 -23.57 -21.95
N THR A 394 -10.34 -22.70 -22.79
CA THR A 394 -11.02 -21.47 -23.21
C THR A 394 -12.27 -21.78 -24.05
N GLN A 395 -12.20 -22.75 -24.96
CA GLN A 395 -13.36 -23.17 -25.75
C GLN A 395 -14.52 -23.61 -24.86
N ILE A 396 -14.29 -24.48 -23.88
CA ILE A 396 -15.32 -24.99 -22.97
C ILE A 396 -16.02 -23.85 -22.22
N VAL A 397 -15.27 -22.92 -21.61
CA VAL A 397 -15.87 -21.82 -20.85
C VAL A 397 -16.58 -20.82 -21.78
N ALA A 398 -16.04 -20.57 -22.98
CA ALA A 398 -16.65 -19.69 -23.97
C ALA A 398 -17.98 -20.27 -24.49
N GLU A 399 -18.03 -21.55 -24.83
CA GLU A 399 -19.25 -22.24 -25.27
C GLU A 399 -20.29 -22.31 -24.14
N ALA A 400 -19.89 -22.61 -22.90
CA ALA A 400 -20.78 -22.57 -21.74
C ALA A 400 -21.37 -21.16 -21.51
N SER A 401 -20.58 -20.11 -21.78
CA SER A 401 -21.02 -18.71 -21.69
C SER A 401 -22.08 -18.38 -22.74
N VAL A 402 -21.94 -18.89 -23.97
CA VAL A 402 -22.94 -18.73 -25.02
C VAL A 402 -24.24 -19.47 -24.65
N THR A 403 -24.13 -20.71 -24.17
CA THR A 403 -25.29 -21.53 -23.76
C THR A 403 -26.10 -20.87 -22.64
N GLN A 404 -25.44 -20.25 -21.66
CA GLN A 404 -26.10 -19.52 -20.57
C GLN A 404 -26.45 -18.07 -20.90
N GLN A 405 -26.24 -17.63 -22.15
CA GLN A 405 -26.52 -16.25 -22.58
C GLN A 405 -25.81 -15.19 -21.73
N VAL A 406 -24.56 -15.45 -21.34
CA VAL A 406 -23.69 -14.48 -20.67
C VAL A 406 -23.63 -13.20 -21.51
N SER A 407 -23.75 -12.04 -20.86
CA SER A 407 -23.76 -10.75 -21.56
C SER A 407 -22.39 -10.39 -22.12
N LYS A 408 -21.34 -10.52 -21.30
CA LYS A 408 -19.95 -10.20 -21.66
C LYS A 408 -19.00 -11.30 -21.18
N PHE A 409 -18.14 -11.76 -22.08
CA PHE A 409 -17.04 -12.67 -21.82
C PHE A 409 -15.72 -11.95 -22.08
N ILE A 410 -14.86 -11.87 -21.07
CA ILE A 410 -13.61 -11.12 -21.12
C ILE A 410 -12.44 -12.10 -21.08
N LEU A 411 -11.77 -12.27 -22.21
CA LEU A 411 -10.57 -13.09 -22.35
C LEU A 411 -9.33 -12.27 -21.95
N ILE A 412 -8.63 -12.71 -20.90
CA ILE A 412 -7.33 -12.16 -20.53
C ILE A 412 -6.26 -12.78 -21.43
N SER A 413 -5.59 -11.95 -22.24
CA SER A 413 -4.53 -12.34 -23.17
C SER A 413 -3.20 -11.65 -22.85
N SER A 414 -2.20 -11.80 -23.70
CA SER A 414 -0.82 -11.32 -23.49
C SER A 414 -0.25 -10.75 -24.79
N ASP A 415 0.67 -9.80 -24.66
CA ASP A 415 1.60 -9.38 -25.73
C ASP A 415 2.25 -10.54 -26.50
N LYS A 416 2.54 -11.67 -25.83
CA LYS A 416 3.14 -12.87 -26.42
C LYS A 416 2.27 -13.57 -27.46
N ALA A 417 0.97 -13.25 -27.54
CA ALA A 417 0.08 -13.71 -28.60
C ALA A 417 0.33 -12.98 -29.94
N VAL A 418 1.04 -11.85 -29.93
CA VAL A 418 1.42 -11.09 -31.12
C VAL A 418 2.70 -11.67 -31.72
N ASN A 419 2.66 -12.08 -32.99
CA ASN A 419 3.78 -12.72 -33.69
C ASN A 419 4.47 -13.80 -32.82
N PRO A 420 3.71 -14.83 -32.36
CA PRO A 420 4.19 -15.70 -31.31
C PRO A 420 5.45 -16.45 -31.74
N THR A 421 6.39 -16.61 -30.81
CA THR A 421 7.63 -17.39 -31.00
C THR A 421 7.76 -18.57 -30.03
N ASN A 422 6.74 -18.78 -29.20
CA ASN A 422 6.68 -19.79 -28.16
C ASN A 422 5.28 -20.42 -28.09
N ILE A 423 5.20 -21.61 -27.50
CA ILE A 423 3.98 -22.42 -27.36
C ILE A 423 2.91 -21.70 -26.53
N MET A 424 3.32 -20.98 -25.49
CA MET A 424 2.40 -20.19 -24.66
C MET A 424 1.70 -19.10 -25.49
N GLY A 425 2.47 -18.33 -26.25
CA GLY A 425 1.97 -17.26 -27.10
C GLY A 425 1.04 -17.77 -28.20
N VAL A 426 1.44 -18.83 -28.91
CA VAL A 426 0.60 -19.39 -29.99
C VAL A 426 -0.71 -19.97 -29.46
N THR A 427 -0.70 -20.64 -28.29
CA THR A 427 -1.94 -21.16 -27.69
C THR A 427 -2.88 -20.03 -27.25
N LYS A 428 -2.35 -18.94 -26.70
CA LYS A 428 -3.16 -17.73 -26.41
C LYS A 428 -3.71 -17.10 -27.70
N ARG A 429 -2.92 -17.04 -28.78
CA ARG A 429 -3.38 -16.53 -30.07
C ARG A 429 -4.51 -17.36 -30.66
N VAL A 430 -4.46 -18.69 -30.58
CA VAL A 430 -5.56 -19.57 -31.01
C VAL A 430 -6.81 -19.34 -30.15
N ALA A 431 -6.66 -19.16 -28.84
CA ALA A 431 -7.77 -18.84 -27.96
C ALA A 431 -8.46 -17.50 -28.33
N GLU A 432 -7.67 -16.48 -28.68
CA GLU A 432 -8.22 -15.21 -29.22
C GLU A 432 -8.99 -15.46 -30.52
N ILE A 433 -8.37 -16.17 -31.48
CA ILE A 433 -9.01 -16.49 -32.77
C ILE A 433 -10.35 -17.19 -32.55
N PHE A 434 -10.41 -18.17 -31.64
CA PHE A 434 -11.65 -18.88 -31.33
C PHE A 434 -12.73 -17.94 -30.80
N CYS A 435 -12.44 -17.15 -29.77
CA CYS A 435 -13.41 -16.21 -29.18
C CYS A 435 -13.90 -15.16 -30.19
N GLN A 436 -12.99 -14.63 -31.03
CA GLN A 436 -13.34 -13.61 -32.02
C GLN A 436 -14.22 -14.14 -33.14
N ASN A 437 -14.01 -15.39 -33.57
CA ASN A 437 -14.89 -16.01 -34.57
C ASN A 437 -16.22 -16.46 -33.94
N LEU A 438 -16.22 -16.97 -32.70
CA LEU A 438 -17.44 -17.34 -31.97
C LEU A 438 -18.39 -16.15 -31.79
N GLN A 439 -17.86 -14.94 -31.55
CA GLN A 439 -18.63 -13.69 -31.47
C GLN A 439 -19.61 -13.49 -32.65
N LEU A 440 -19.24 -13.92 -33.85
CA LEU A 440 -20.05 -13.74 -35.07
C LEU A 440 -21.27 -14.66 -35.10
N HIS A 441 -21.32 -15.66 -34.21
CA HIS A 441 -22.34 -16.70 -34.17
C HIS A 441 -23.17 -16.69 -32.89
N CYS A 442 -23.03 -15.67 -32.03
CA CYS A 442 -23.72 -15.59 -30.75
C CYS A 442 -24.02 -14.14 -30.31
N ASN A 443 -24.92 -14.01 -29.33
CA ASN A 443 -25.24 -12.71 -28.71
C ASN A 443 -24.27 -12.29 -27.59
N THR A 444 -23.56 -13.24 -26.99
CA THR A 444 -22.52 -12.97 -25.98
C THR A 444 -21.44 -12.07 -26.58
N LYS A 445 -21.03 -11.04 -25.82
CA LYS A 445 -19.99 -10.10 -26.25
C LYS A 445 -18.63 -10.58 -25.77
N PHE A 446 -17.82 -11.09 -26.69
CA PHE A 446 -16.44 -11.50 -26.47
C PHE A 446 -15.51 -10.30 -26.60
N ILE A 447 -14.78 -10.02 -25.52
CA ILE A 447 -13.83 -8.92 -25.42
C ILE A 447 -12.49 -9.54 -25.04
N THR A 448 -11.45 -9.27 -25.83
CA THR A 448 -10.08 -9.72 -25.51
C THR A 448 -9.27 -8.54 -25.01
N VAL A 449 -8.46 -8.74 -23.96
CA VAL A 449 -7.56 -7.70 -23.45
C VAL A 449 -6.12 -8.22 -23.44
N ARG A 450 -5.23 -7.55 -24.18
CA ARG A 450 -3.79 -7.83 -24.23
C ARG A 450 -3.01 -6.83 -23.41
N PHE A 451 -2.05 -7.31 -22.64
CA PHE A 451 -1.08 -6.49 -21.93
C PHE A 451 0.25 -7.23 -21.77
N GLY A 452 1.28 -6.48 -21.38
CA GLY A 452 2.63 -6.98 -21.18
C GLY A 452 2.85 -7.61 -19.81
N ASN A 453 4.07 -7.53 -19.29
CA ASN A 453 4.39 -8.13 -18.01
C ASN A 453 3.77 -7.32 -16.87
N VAL A 454 3.40 -8.04 -15.81
CA VAL A 454 2.82 -7.45 -14.61
C VAL A 454 3.74 -7.67 -13.41
N LEU A 455 4.02 -6.58 -12.70
CA LEU A 455 4.94 -6.51 -11.57
C LEU A 455 4.54 -7.48 -10.46
N GLY A 456 5.52 -8.20 -9.91
CA GLY A 456 5.31 -9.09 -8.76
C GLY A 456 4.46 -10.34 -9.04
N SER A 457 4.10 -10.63 -10.30
CA SER A 457 3.31 -11.82 -10.61
C SER A 457 4.07 -13.12 -10.31
N THR A 458 3.34 -14.19 -9.97
CA THR A 458 3.92 -15.49 -9.59
C THR A 458 4.83 -16.03 -10.71
N GLY A 459 6.04 -16.48 -10.34
CA GLY A 459 7.02 -17.02 -11.28
C GLY A 459 7.66 -15.99 -12.23
N SER A 460 7.60 -14.70 -11.91
CA SER A 460 8.24 -13.63 -12.71
C SER A 460 9.69 -13.34 -12.27
N VAL A 461 10.36 -12.46 -13.02
CA VAL A 461 11.77 -12.09 -12.79
C VAL A 461 12.01 -11.39 -11.45
N ILE A 462 11.05 -10.60 -10.96
CA ILE A 462 11.22 -9.84 -9.71
C ILE A 462 11.29 -10.78 -8.49
N PRO A 463 10.36 -11.73 -8.28
CA PRO A 463 10.50 -12.76 -7.23
C PRO A 463 11.81 -13.57 -7.34
N LEU A 464 12.23 -13.92 -8.56
CA LEU A 464 13.51 -14.61 -8.78
C LEU A 464 14.69 -13.77 -8.29
N PHE A 465 14.73 -12.50 -8.67
CA PHE A 465 15.79 -11.57 -8.27
C PHE A 465 15.81 -11.33 -6.76
N LYS A 466 14.63 -11.17 -6.12
CA LYS A 466 14.55 -11.10 -4.65
C LYS A 466 15.16 -12.33 -3.99
N SER A 467 14.82 -13.54 -4.47
CA SER A 467 15.38 -14.79 -3.94
C SER A 467 16.89 -14.90 -4.17
N GLN A 468 17.39 -14.51 -5.34
CA GLN A 468 18.82 -14.52 -5.66
C GLN A 468 19.59 -13.53 -4.78
N ILE A 469 19.09 -12.32 -4.59
CA ILE A 469 19.71 -11.31 -3.71
C ILE A 469 19.77 -11.79 -2.26
N GLN A 470 18.69 -12.42 -1.77
CA GLN A 470 18.65 -13.02 -0.43
C GLN A 470 19.68 -14.15 -0.26
N LYS A 471 19.98 -14.90 -1.33
CA LYS A 471 21.01 -15.94 -1.36
C LYS A 471 22.44 -15.41 -1.56
N GLY A 472 22.62 -14.12 -1.80
CA GLY A 472 23.93 -13.49 -2.04
C GLY A 472 24.31 -13.32 -3.52
N GLY A 473 23.42 -13.62 -4.46
CA GLY A 473 23.68 -13.55 -5.90
C GLY A 473 24.35 -14.81 -6.47
N PRO A 474 24.79 -14.76 -7.74
CA PRO A 474 24.58 -13.68 -8.71
C PRO A 474 23.11 -13.57 -9.16
N LEU A 475 22.76 -12.42 -9.73
CA LEU A 475 21.50 -12.25 -10.45
C LEU A 475 21.64 -12.75 -11.88
N THR A 476 20.69 -13.53 -12.37
CA THR A 476 20.75 -14.10 -13.72
C THR A 476 19.88 -13.34 -14.70
N VAL A 477 20.50 -12.65 -15.66
CA VAL A 477 19.82 -11.93 -16.74
C VAL A 477 19.99 -12.73 -18.04
N THR A 478 18.94 -12.89 -18.84
CA THR A 478 19.02 -13.71 -20.05
C THR A 478 19.86 -13.06 -21.15
N HIS A 479 19.70 -11.75 -21.38
CA HIS A 479 20.48 -11.01 -22.38
C HIS A 479 20.67 -9.54 -21.96
N PRO A 480 21.81 -8.89 -22.27
CA PRO A 480 22.05 -7.48 -21.91
C PRO A 480 21.00 -6.51 -22.45
N ASP A 481 20.51 -6.75 -23.67
CA ASP A 481 19.54 -5.90 -24.35
C ASP A 481 18.08 -6.35 -24.22
N ILE A 482 17.77 -7.31 -23.35
CA ILE A 482 16.39 -7.76 -23.20
C ILE A 482 15.54 -6.70 -22.49
N GLU A 483 14.41 -6.36 -23.11
CA GLU A 483 13.49 -5.34 -22.62
C GLU A 483 12.09 -5.89 -22.43
N ARG A 484 11.40 -5.42 -21.39
CA ARG A 484 10.01 -5.78 -21.11
C ARG A 484 9.20 -4.58 -20.68
N TYR A 485 7.95 -4.60 -21.08
CA TYR A 485 6.92 -3.68 -20.60
C TYR A 485 6.43 -4.10 -19.22
N PHE A 486 6.24 -3.15 -18.32
CA PHE A 486 5.76 -3.41 -16.96
C PHE A 486 4.59 -2.52 -16.60
N MET A 487 3.66 -3.09 -15.85
CA MET A 487 2.62 -2.36 -15.13
C MET A 487 2.29 -3.08 -13.82
N THR A 488 1.61 -2.42 -12.88
CA THR A 488 1.17 -3.09 -11.65
C THR A 488 -0.04 -3.99 -11.92
N ILE A 489 -0.26 -5.01 -11.06
CA ILE A 489 -1.44 -5.90 -11.17
C ILE A 489 -2.73 -5.10 -11.01
N ALA A 490 -2.75 -4.15 -10.06
CA ALA A 490 -3.91 -3.31 -9.83
C ALA A 490 -4.29 -2.48 -11.07
N GLU A 491 -3.32 -1.83 -11.71
CA GLU A 491 -3.54 -1.05 -12.93
C GLU A 491 -4.00 -1.93 -14.11
N ALA A 492 -3.41 -3.11 -14.27
CA ALA A 492 -3.82 -4.05 -15.33
C ALA A 492 -5.29 -4.44 -15.18
N CYS A 493 -5.69 -4.82 -13.97
CA CYS A 493 -7.07 -5.19 -13.67
C CYS A 493 -8.04 -4.01 -13.83
N GLN A 494 -7.65 -2.80 -13.44
CA GLN A 494 -8.47 -1.61 -13.64
C GLN A 494 -8.73 -1.33 -15.13
N LEU A 495 -7.69 -1.43 -15.97
CA LEU A 495 -7.84 -1.28 -17.41
C LEU A 495 -8.62 -2.44 -18.06
N ILE A 496 -8.54 -3.66 -17.53
CA ILE A 496 -9.40 -4.79 -17.93
C ILE A 496 -10.86 -4.46 -17.64
N LEU A 497 -11.17 -3.93 -16.45
CA LEU A 497 -12.53 -3.51 -16.09
C LEU A 497 -13.02 -2.36 -17.00
N GLN A 498 -12.13 -1.41 -17.33
CA GLN A 498 -12.46 -0.35 -18.29
C GLN A 498 -12.73 -0.90 -19.70
N ALA A 499 -11.92 -1.86 -20.16
CA ALA A 499 -12.11 -2.52 -21.46
C ALA A 499 -13.43 -3.31 -21.50
N MET A 500 -13.78 -3.99 -20.39
CA MET A 500 -15.09 -4.63 -20.23
C MET A 500 -16.23 -3.62 -20.37
N ALA A 501 -16.12 -2.46 -19.72
CA ALA A 501 -17.15 -1.44 -19.75
C ALA A 501 -17.34 -0.86 -21.16
N ASN A 502 -16.24 -0.62 -21.88
CA ASN A 502 -16.23 -0.02 -23.22
C ASN A 502 -16.52 -1.02 -24.36
N GLY A 503 -16.28 -2.31 -24.15
CA GLY A 503 -16.40 -3.32 -25.20
C GLY A 503 -17.84 -3.61 -25.60
N THR A 504 -18.07 -3.74 -26.91
CA THR A 504 -19.37 -4.02 -27.52
C THR A 504 -19.45 -5.40 -28.19
N GLY A 505 -18.35 -6.16 -28.17
CA GLY A 505 -18.17 -7.49 -28.75
C GLY A 505 -17.24 -7.47 -29.97
N GLY A 506 -16.34 -8.45 -30.05
CA GLY A 506 -15.43 -8.64 -31.17
C GLY A 506 -14.17 -7.76 -31.12
N GLU A 507 -13.94 -7.05 -30.01
CA GLU A 507 -12.76 -6.22 -29.85
C GLU A 507 -11.59 -6.98 -29.23
N ILE A 508 -10.39 -6.62 -29.68
CA ILE A 508 -9.13 -6.88 -28.99
C ILE A 508 -8.61 -5.54 -28.50
N PHE A 509 -8.70 -5.32 -27.19
CA PHE A 509 -8.12 -4.17 -26.53
C PHE A 509 -6.66 -4.42 -26.22
N VAL A 510 -5.78 -3.50 -26.62
CA VAL A 510 -4.37 -3.51 -26.21
C VAL A 510 -4.17 -2.39 -25.20
N LEU A 511 -3.64 -2.75 -24.03
CA LEU A 511 -3.29 -1.78 -23.01
C LEU A 511 -2.00 -1.07 -23.41
N ASP A 512 -2.01 0.25 -23.33
CA ASP A 512 -0.78 1.02 -23.41
C ASP A 512 0.09 0.66 -22.19
N MET A 513 1.34 0.27 -22.43
CA MET A 513 2.25 -0.16 -21.37
C MET A 513 3.33 0.88 -21.04
N GLY A 514 3.33 2.05 -21.70
CA GLY A 514 4.41 3.03 -21.57
C GLY A 514 5.72 2.55 -22.20
N GLU A 515 6.85 3.00 -21.65
CA GLU A 515 8.18 2.69 -22.18
C GLU A 515 8.67 1.30 -21.71
N PRO A 516 9.32 0.53 -22.59
CA PRO A 516 9.93 -0.74 -22.20
C PRO A 516 11.15 -0.52 -21.31
N ILE A 517 11.44 -1.49 -20.43
CA ILE A 517 12.52 -1.39 -19.44
C ILE A 517 13.50 -2.54 -19.65
N LYS A 518 14.79 -2.20 -19.73
CA LYS A 518 15.87 -3.20 -19.78
C LYS A 518 15.92 -4.03 -18.50
N ILE A 519 15.95 -5.35 -18.63
CA ILE A 519 16.04 -6.25 -17.48
C ILE A 519 17.38 -6.11 -16.75
N LYS A 520 18.45 -5.71 -17.46
CA LYS A 520 19.72 -5.30 -16.83
C LYS A 520 19.50 -4.15 -15.84
N TYR A 521 18.83 -3.09 -16.28
CA TYR A 521 18.53 -1.93 -15.42
C TYR A 521 17.71 -2.37 -14.20
N LEU A 522 16.69 -3.21 -14.40
CA LEU A 522 15.91 -3.80 -13.32
C LEU A 522 16.78 -4.54 -12.29
N ALA A 523 17.69 -5.41 -12.76
CA ALA A 523 18.59 -6.16 -11.89
C ALA A 523 19.46 -5.20 -11.06
N GLU A 524 20.09 -4.22 -11.69
CA GLU A 524 20.92 -3.23 -10.99
C GLU A 524 20.14 -2.45 -9.93
N GLN A 525 18.94 -1.98 -10.26
CA GLN A 525 18.09 -1.25 -9.32
C GLN A 525 17.67 -2.11 -8.13
N MET A 526 17.35 -3.39 -8.34
CA MET A 526 17.01 -4.29 -7.24
C MET A 526 18.20 -4.56 -6.31
N ILE A 527 19.42 -4.63 -6.83
CA ILE A 527 20.64 -4.74 -6.00
C ILE A 527 20.80 -3.46 -5.15
N ARG A 528 20.73 -2.27 -5.79
CA ARG A 528 20.89 -0.97 -5.12
C ARG A 528 19.85 -0.75 -4.02
N LEU A 529 18.57 -0.99 -4.32
CA LEU A 529 17.48 -0.89 -3.35
C LEU A 529 17.58 -1.91 -2.21
N SER A 530 18.40 -2.95 -2.35
CA SER A 530 18.70 -3.90 -1.27
C SER A 530 19.92 -3.47 -0.42
N GLY A 531 20.43 -2.26 -0.61
CA GLY A 531 21.60 -1.71 0.09
C GLY A 531 22.93 -2.31 -0.35
N LYS A 532 23.02 -2.80 -1.59
CA LYS A 532 24.21 -3.47 -2.14
C LYS A 532 24.67 -2.77 -3.43
N GLU A 533 25.95 -2.92 -3.78
CA GLU A 533 26.55 -2.38 -5.01
C GLU A 533 26.58 -3.44 -6.14
N PRO A 534 25.95 -3.17 -7.31
CA PRO A 534 26.05 -4.03 -8.50
C PRO A 534 27.50 -4.23 -8.93
N GLY A 535 27.89 -5.48 -9.20
CA GLY A 535 29.23 -5.86 -9.69
C GLY A 535 30.30 -5.97 -8.59
N LYS A 536 30.06 -5.42 -7.39
CA LYS A 536 30.95 -5.54 -6.23
C LYS A 536 30.39 -6.49 -5.18
N ASP A 537 29.16 -6.23 -4.71
CA ASP A 537 28.49 -7.07 -3.71
C ASP A 537 27.69 -8.20 -4.35
N ILE A 538 27.07 -7.93 -5.51
CA ILE A 538 26.29 -8.90 -6.28
C ILE A 538 26.63 -8.77 -7.77
N ALA A 539 27.13 -9.83 -8.38
CA ALA A 539 27.36 -9.90 -9.81
C ALA A 539 26.05 -10.11 -10.60
N ILE A 540 26.04 -9.65 -11.86
CA ILE A 540 24.99 -9.94 -12.83
C ILE A 540 25.60 -10.86 -13.89
N GLU A 541 25.05 -12.06 -14.03
CA GLU A 541 25.49 -13.05 -15.01
C GLU A 541 24.52 -13.13 -16.19
N TYR A 542 25.06 -13.13 -17.41
CA TYR A 542 24.27 -13.29 -18.61
C TYR A 542 24.18 -14.77 -19.00
N VAL A 543 22.99 -15.35 -18.87
CA VAL A 543 22.76 -16.80 -19.03
C VAL A 543 22.28 -17.22 -20.42
N GLY A 544 22.12 -16.27 -21.34
CA GLY A 544 21.60 -16.52 -22.68
C GLY A 544 20.06 -16.48 -22.75
N LEU A 545 19.54 -16.31 -23.97
CA LEU A 545 18.10 -16.35 -24.24
C LEU A 545 17.59 -17.79 -24.12
N ARG A 546 16.43 -17.94 -23.49
CA ARG A 546 15.76 -19.24 -23.38
C ARG A 546 15.02 -19.56 -24.68
N PRO A 547 14.77 -20.85 -24.99
CA PRO A 547 13.95 -21.25 -26.14
C PRO A 547 12.61 -20.50 -26.18
N GLY A 548 12.27 -19.97 -27.36
CA GLY A 548 11.03 -19.22 -27.60
C GLY A 548 10.95 -17.81 -27.00
N GLU A 549 11.98 -17.36 -26.27
CA GLU A 549 12.03 -16.03 -25.66
C GLU A 549 12.42 -14.94 -26.67
N LYS A 550 11.70 -13.82 -26.67
CA LYS A 550 12.02 -12.67 -27.51
C LYS A 550 12.96 -11.69 -26.81
N LEU A 551 13.78 -10.98 -27.59
CA LEU A 551 14.57 -9.87 -27.06
C LEU A 551 13.69 -8.67 -26.72
N PHE A 552 12.73 -8.36 -27.61
CA PHE A 552 11.72 -7.32 -27.45
C PHE A 552 10.33 -7.92 -27.69
N GLU A 553 9.37 -7.57 -26.84
CA GLU A 553 7.97 -7.94 -27.05
C GLU A 553 7.28 -6.90 -27.95
N GLU A 554 6.32 -7.34 -28.74
CA GLU A 554 5.54 -6.48 -29.62
C GLU A 554 4.13 -6.32 -29.03
N LEU A 555 3.62 -5.08 -28.97
CA LEU A 555 2.27 -4.81 -28.49
C LEU A 555 1.20 -4.97 -29.59
N PHE A 556 1.61 -4.88 -30.85
CA PHE A 556 0.71 -4.81 -32.01
C PHE A 556 1.25 -5.63 -33.19
N HIS A 557 0.35 -6.29 -33.92
CA HIS A 557 0.72 -6.95 -35.18
C HIS A 557 0.67 -5.94 -36.34
N GLN A 558 1.58 -6.03 -37.31
CA GLN A 558 1.64 -5.08 -38.45
C GLN A 558 0.36 -5.06 -39.31
N SER A 559 -0.41 -6.15 -39.30
CA SER A 559 -1.69 -6.26 -40.03
C SER A 559 -2.91 -5.82 -39.20
N GLU A 560 -2.73 -5.50 -37.92
CA GLU A 560 -3.82 -5.02 -37.06
C GLU A 560 -3.95 -3.49 -37.25
N GLN A 561 -5.02 -3.04 -37.90
CA GLN A 561 -5.37 -1.62 -37.91
C GLN A 561 -5.76 -1.21 -36.48
N LEU A 562 -5.08 -0.21 -35.93
CA LEU A 562 -5.34 0.33 -34.61
C LEU A 562 -6.32 1.49 -34.69
N ASP A 563 -7.49 1.30 -34.11
CA ASP A 563 -8.44 2.39 -33.88
C ASP A 563 -8.34 2.84 -32.41
N GLN A 564 -8.24 4.15 -32.20
CA GLN A 564 -8.24 4.73 -30.86
C GLN A 564 -9.65 4.62 -30.26
N THR A 565 -9.75 4.18 -29.01
CA THR A 565 -11.03 4.12 -28.30
C THR A 565 -11.28 5.44 -27.56
N GLU A 566 -12.48 5.63 -26.97
CA GLU A 566 -12.78 6.81 -26.14
C GLU A 566 -11.78 7.00 -24.97
N HIS A 567 -11.12 5.91 -24.53
CA HIS A 567 -10.08 5.97 -23.51
C HIS A 567 -8.68 6.02 -24.14
N LYS A 568 -7.91 7.06 -23.84
CA LYS A 568 -6.57 7.35 -24.42
C LYS A 568 -5.51 6.23 -24.31
N LYS A 569 -5.75 5.22 -23.46
CA LYS A 569 -4.81 4.13 -23.11
C LYS A 569 -5.31 2.75 -23.59
N LEU A 570 -6.37 2.71 -24.40
CA LEU A 570 -6.99 1.51 -24.95
C LEU A 570 -7.06 1.63 -26.49
N PHE A 571 -6.47 0.66 -27.19
CA PHE A 571 -6.51 0.56 -28.66
C PHE A 571 -7.34 -0.64 -29.09
N LYS A 572 -8.08 -0.54 -30.20
CA LYS A 572 -8.84 -1.64 -30.80
C LYS A 572 -8.09 -2.20 -32.01
N ALA A 573 -7.82 -3.51 -32.02
CA ALA A 573 -7.24 -4.22 -33.17
C ALA A 573 -8.31 -5.02 -33.93
N LYS A 574 -8.25 -5.00 -35.28
CA LYS A 574 -9.07 -5.87 -36.14
C LYS A 574 -8.51 -7.30 -36.18
N PHE A 575 -9.38 -8.31 -36.03
CA PHE A 575 -8.99 -9.72 -36.01
C PHE A 575 -9.12 -10.42 -37.38
N ARG A 576 -8.44 -11.56 -37.53
CA ARG A 576 -8.53 -12.42 -38.71
C ARG A 576 -9.77 -13.30 -38.63
N GLN A 577 -10.68 -13.18 -39.60
CA GLN A 577 -11.80 -14.09 -39.76
C GLN A 577 -11.32 -15.38 -40.44
N ILE A 578 -11.64 -16.51 -39.83
CA ILE A 578 -11.42 -17.86 -40.38
C ILE A 578 -12.80 -18.46 -40.58
N ASP A 579 -12.99 -19.29 -41.61
CA ASP A 579 -14.26 -19.97 -41.80
C ASP A 579 -14.62 -20.80 -40.55
N TRP A 580 -15.87 -20.67 -40.09
CA TRP A 580 -16.31 -21.26 -38.83
C TRP A 580 -16.32 -22.79 -38.85
N VAL A 581 -16.58 -23.39 -40.02
CA VAL A 581 -16.57 -24.84 -40.18
C VAL A 581 -15.14 -25.36 -40.12
N GLU A 582 -14.23 -24.70 -40.84
CA GLU A 582 -12.79 -25.01 -40.80
C GLU A 582 -12.22 -24.87 -39.38
N LEU A 583 -12.54 -23.78 -38.69
CA LEU A 583 -12.07 -23.56 -37.32
C LEU A 583 -12.60 -24.62 -36.37
N LYS A 584 -13.90 -24.96 -36.41
CA LYS A 584 -14.45 -26.05 -35.58
C LYS A 584 -13.82 -27.40 -35.89
N GLN A 585 -13.52 -27.68 -37.16
CA GLN A 585 -12.82 -28.90 -37.53
C GLN A 585 -11.40 -28.92 -36.94
N ALA A 586 -10.65 -27.82 -37.05
CA ALA A 586 -9.33 -27.70 -36.45
C ALA A 586 -9.35 -27.86 -34.92
N MET A 587 -10.35 -27.29 -34.23
CA MET A 587 -10.53 -27.47 -32.78
C MET A 587 -10.83 -28.93 -32.40
N ARG A 588 -11.61 -29.65 -33.21
CA ARG A 588 -11.85 -31.10 -33.03
C ARG A 588 -10.58 -31.91 -33.21
N LEU A 589 -9.77 -31.58 -34.23
CA LEU A 589 -8.47 -32.24 -34.46
C LEU A 589 -7.52 -31.97 -33.29
N LEU A 590 -7.43 -30.73 -32.79
CA LEU A 590 -6.67 -30.41 -31.58
C LEU A 590 -7.14 -31.22 -30.36
N LYS A 591 -8.47 -31.36 -30.15
CA LYS A 591 -9.03 -32.19 -29.06
C LYS A 591 -8.60 -33.65 -29.22
N ASN A 592 -8.69 -34.21 -30.42
CA ASN A 592 -8.29 -35.59 -30.70
C ASN A 592 -6.79 -35.80 -30.48
N ALA A 593 -5.93 -34.95 -31.05
CA ALA A 593 -4.48 -35.03 -30.89
C ALA A 593 -4.06 -34.91 -29.41
N CYS A 594 -4.75 -34.08 -28.61
CA CYS A 594 -4.57 -34.05 -27.16
C CYS A 594 -4.97 -35.35 -26.46
N LEU A 595 -6.00 -36.05 -26.93
CA LEU A 595 -6.44 -37.33 -26.35
C LEU A 595 -5.51 -38.49 -26.73
N THR A 596 -4.99 -38.49 -27.95
CA THR A 596 -4.10 -39.53 -28.49
C THR A 596 -2.62 -39.28 -28.21
N TYR A 597 -2.26 -38.13 -27.63
CA TYR A 597 -0.87 -37.73 -27.33
C TYR A 597 -0.02 -37.51 -28.60
N GLU A 598 -0.61 -36.97 -29.67
CA GLU A 598 0.09 -36.73 -30.94
C GLU A 598 0.69 -35.31 -30.97
N GLU A 599 1.86 -35.11 -30.38
CA GLU A 599 2.47 -33.76 -30.25
C GLU A 599 2.87 -33.12 -31.58
N ASP A 600 3.36 -33.92 -32.55
CA ASP A 600 3.73 -33.41 -33.87
C ASP A 600 2.51 -32.87 -34.63
N GLU A 601 1.37 -33.55 -34.50
CA GLU A 601 0.10 -33.11 -35.07
C GLU A 601 -0.37 -31.79 -34.42
N LEU A 602 -0.23 -31.67 -33.09
CA LEU A 602 -0.53 -30.43 -32.38
C LEU A 602 0.30 -29.25 -32.92
N LEU A 603 1.61 -29.43 -33.11
CA LEU A 603 2.48 -28.39 -33.66
C LEU A 603 2.08 -27.99 -35.08
N LEU A 604 1.73 -28.95 -35.93
CA LEU A 604 1.25 -28.70 -37.28
C LEU A 604 -0.07 -27.90 -37.27
N LEU A 605 -1.03 -28.32 -36.45
CA LEU A 605 -2.32 -27.64 -36.31
C LEU A 605 -2.17 -26.21 -35.78
N LEU A 606 -1.31 -26.00 -34.77
CA LEU A 606 -0.99 -24.67 -34.25
C LEU A 606 -0.39 -23.77 -35.33
N LYS A 607 0.53 -24.31 -36.16
CA LYS A 607 1.14 -23.57 -37.26
C LYS A 607 0.15 -23.22 -38.37
N ASN A 608 -0.81 -24.09 -38.65
CA ASN A 608 -1.86 -23.84 -39.64
C ASN A 608 -2.84 -22.76 -39.16
N LEU A 609 -3.24 -22.81 -37.89
CA LEU A 609 -4.14 -21.82 -37.28
C LEU A 609 -3.45 -20.46 -37.10
N VAL A 610 -2.14 -20.46 -36.86
CA VAL A 610 -1.33 -19.25 -36.65
C VAL A 610 -0.11 -19.27 -37.57
N PRO A 611 -0.27 -18.92 -38.87
CA PRO A 611 0.84 -18.95 -39.83
C PRO A 611 2.01 -18.03 -39.45
N GLU A 612 1.74 -16.95 -38.71
CA GLU A 612 2.75 -16.03 -38.17
C GLU A 612 3.60 -16.63 -37.03
N TYR A 613 3.25 -17.81 -36.49
CA TYR A 613 4.03 -18.49 -35.45
C TYR A 613 5.41 -18.91 -35.99
N GLN A 614 6.48 -18.40 -35.39
CA GLN A 614 7.86 -18.73 -35.79
C GLN A 614 8.67 -19.28 -34.63
N VAL A 615 9.15 -20.52 -34.76
CA VAL A 615 10.05 -21.12 -33.77
C VAL A 615 11.42 -20.43 -33.86
N ARG A 616 11.90 -19.89 -32.74
CA ARG A 616 13.25 -19.32 -32.62
C ARG A 616 14.15 -20.22 -31.79
N ASN A 617 15.38 -20.42 -32.25
CA ASN A 617 16.41 -21.15 -31.49
C ASN A 617 17.06 -20.26 -30.42
N GLN A 618 17.92 -20.84 -29.57
CA GLN A 618 18.62 -20.13 -28.48
C GLN A 618 19.50 -18.96 -28.96
N SER A 619 19.95 -18.98 -30.21
CA SER A 619 20.65 -17.84 -30.85
C SER A 619 19.73 -16.71 -31.32
N GLY A 620 18.41 -16.81 -31.10
CA GLY A 620 17.42 -15.85 -31.57
C GLY A 620 17.13 -15.90 -33.07
N ALA A 621 17.78 -16.80 -33.81
CA ALA A 621 17.56 -17.01 -35.23
C ALA A 621 16.26 -17.80 -35.46
N ILE A 622 15.54 -17.44 -36.52
CA ILE A 622 14.39 -18.21 -37.00
C ILE A 622 14.90 -19.61 -37.38
N VAL A 623 14.30 -20.65 -36.81
CA VAL A 623 14.57 -22.02 -37.23
C VAL A 623 13.97 -22.19 -38.63
N LYS A 624 14.78 -21.94 -39.67
CA LYS A 624 14.46 -22.32 -41.03
C LYS A 624 14.55 -23.85 -41.12
N GLY A 625 13.43 -24.55 -41.07
CA GLY A 625 13.46 -26.01 -41.17
C GLY A 625 12.19 -26.81 -40.88
N MET A 626 11.15 -26.24 -40.27
CA MET A 626 9.85 -26.94 -40.20
C MET A 626 9.02 -26.67 -41.48
N THR A 627 9.57 -27.06 -42.64
CA THR A 627 8.73 -27.40 -43.79
C THR A 627 8.17 -28.80 -43.52
N PHE A 628 7.05 -28.87 -42.80
CA PHE A 628 6.20 -30.07 -42.80
C PHE A 628 5.51 -30.15 -44.17
N LYS A 629 6.27 -30.49 -45.20
CA LYS A 629 5.71 -30.91 -46.48
C LYS A 629 5.42 -32.41 -46.40
N GLU A 630 4.23 -32.76 -46.87
CA GLU A 630 3.75 -34.10 -47.22
C GLU A 630 3.31 -35.00 -46.06
N LYS A 631 2.08 -34.77 -45.59
CA LYS A 631 1.03 -35.79 -45.41
C LYS A 631 -0.29 -35.09 -45.09
N ILE A 632 -1.00 -34.68 -46.15
CA ILE A 632 -2.46 -34.59 -46.19
C ILE A 632 -2.89 -35.65 -47.20
#